data_AF-A0A7Y3H344-F1
#
_entry.id   AF-A0A7Y3H344-F1
#
_cell.length_a   1.000
_cell.length_b   1.000
_cell.length_c   1.000
_cell.angle_alpha   90.00
_cell.angle_beta   90.00
_cell.angle_gamma   90.00
#
_symmetry.space_group_name_H-M   'P 1'
#
loop_
_entity.id
_entity.type
_entity.pdbx_description
1 polymer ?
#
loop_
_entity_poly.entity_id
_entity_poly.type
_entity_poly.pdbx_seq_one_letter_code
_entity_poly.pdbx_strand_id
1 'polypeptide(L)'
;MEELINDKRFLDNLRLISNNLNIEFDDAVKEARIYLEEMYTDQHPIVRSIGVRLAQFILERGYEKTIDVNEAEIKALAKLMRRHPVAFVMTHKTYIDMFVLGVTLAQYGLPIPFIFGGINMSFLGMKEIGKRSGAIFIRRSFKENFIYKACLRHFIKSIVDKGQHFMWAIEGTRSRTGKLVWPKMGILKYIMEADQASRKDVKYIPVSIVYDLIPDVDEMTKEARGKQKSQESLMWFINYIRKMDNKMGKISIRFGEPTEIESSDNASNPETVIVNKKPQISKFAFEILHDINKVTPVTTSSLICTALLSKFALTKKAVEQNVIELMEMIENHKSDTLVSRGQSISQSIQSSLNLLSQSNVVQQIGNGLTAKFSIVPENYLTATYYSNMAVHHLYHRAFIEVALAKIHVDKSENRIFDFWQSIMALRDQFKFEFFYSNKANFSDEIEIELNFLNPNWEKILMSPKKDPLSILQGQKMVMSQVVLSTYIEAYKVVAKALQTLDPKRKYEDNQLLTTCLFVGEEMHWKGEIHRVESVSKPFITNGIRLAKNRNAIPSGKDRKIKKLKQWYKELDEMSNIIRVIQDYTSQVTDTKAIIPINRNIVPGTKAVGLTEQILNGEKGSHIGAFFDLDKTLISGFSAKEFFATRLTSGKMTPKEILAQLSGVLVYAKGKKDFAGLAAISAKGVKGIKEEAFIKIGEEVYMKHLSNSIYPESRALVDAHLSMGHTVAIVSAATPYQVKPIARDLGIDHIMCTEMELEDDTFTGNIVDPPCWGEGKAKAGV
;
A
#
# COMPACT_ATOMS: atom_id res chain seq x y z
N MET A 1 -37.46 -2.36 -18.40
CA MET A 1 -38.20 -2.00 -17.17
C MET A 1 -39.56 -2.70 -17.14
N GLU A 2 -40.42 -2.51 -18.14
CA GLU A 2 -41.75 -3.16 -18.17
C GLU A 2 -41.72 -4.70 -18.08
N GLU A 3 -40.72 -5.36 -18.66
CA GLU A 3 -40.55 -6.82 -18.50
C GLU A 3 -40.29 -7.25 -17.05
N LEU A 4 -39.60 -6.42 -16.25
CA LEU A 4 -39.27 -6.75 -14.86
C LEU A 4 -40.49 -6.65 -13.95
N ILE A 5 -41.33 -5.62 -14.16
CA ILE A 5 -42.50 -5.42 -13.32
C ILE A 5 -43.63 -6.42 -13.65
N ASN A 6 -43.71 -6.85 -14.89
CA ASN A 6 -44.70 -7.82 -15.36
C ASN A 6 -44.24 -9.28 -15.21
N ASP A 7 -43.10 -9.54 -14.56
CA ASP A 7 -42.64 -10.91 -14.30
C ASP A 7 -43.61 -11.63 -13.35
N LYS A 8 -44.16 -12.76 -13.81
CA LYS A 8 -45.18 -13.50 -13.08
C LYS A 8 -44.70 -13.96 -11.70
N ARG A 9 -43.46 -14.46 -11.59
CA ARG A 9 -42.92 -14.95 -10.31
C ARG A 9 -42.68 -13.81 -9.33
N PHE A 10 -42.31 -12.64 -9.83
CA PHE A 10 -42.18 -11.43 -9.03
C PHE A 10 -43.54 -10.95 -8.49
N LEU A 11 -44.56 -10.90 -9.35
CA LEU A 11 -45.92 -10.53 -8.94
C LEU A 11 -46.53 -11.51 -7.92
N ASP A 12 -46.30 -12.82 -8.09
CA ASP A 12 -46.74 -13.83 -7.13
C ASP A 12 -46.08 -13.63 -5.75
N ASN A 13 -44.77 -13.33 -5.73
CA ASN A 13 -44.04 -13.00 -4.49
C ASN A 13 -44.53 -11.69 -3.86
N LEU A 14 -44.79 -10.66 -4.67
CA LEU A 14 -45.37 -9.40 -4.18
C LEU A 14 -46.75 -9.61 -3.56
N ARG A 15 -47.58 -10.49 -4.12
CA ARG A 15 -48.89 -10.83 -3.55
C ARG A 15 -48.78 -11.50 -2.17
N LEU A 16 -47.77 -12.37 -1.98
CA LEU A 16 -47.49 -12.94 -0.67
C LEU A 16 -47.04 -11.88 0.33
N ILE A 17 -46.19 -10.94 -0.10
CA ILE A 17 -45.71 -9.83 0.74
C ILE A 17 -46.85 -8.86 1.09
N SER A 18 -47.72 -8.52 0.14
CA SER A 18 -48.84 -7.61 0.36
C SER A 18 -49.82 -8.18 1.38
N ASN A 19 -50.13 -9.47 1.28
CA ASN A 19 -50.97 -10.18 2.25
C ASN A 19 -50.34 -10.16 3.66
N ASN A 20 -49.03 -10.39 3.78
CA ASN A 20 -48.34 -10.37 5.07
C ASN A 20 -48.27 -8.96 5.70
N LEU A 21 -48.26 -7.91 4.87
CA LEU A 21 -48.22 -6.52 5.31
C LEU A 21 -49.61 -5.89 5.49
N ASN A 22 -50.69 -6.62 5.19
CA ASN A 22 -52.06 -6.12 5.17
C ASN A 22 -52.24 -4.86 4.31
N ILE A 23 -51.63 -4.84 3.12
CA ILE A 23 -51.80 -3.77 2.12
C ILE A 23 -52.47 -4.32 0.86
N GLU A 24 -53.18 -3.46 0.11
CA GLU A 24 -53.76 -3.86 -1.16
C GLU A 24 -52.66 -4.21 -2.18
N PHE A 25 -52.92 -5.24 -2.99
CA PHE A 25 -51.96 -5.73 -3.97
C PHE A 25 -51.58 -4.65 -5.00
N ASP A 26 -52.55 -3.86 -5.44
CA ASP A 26 -52.31 -2.80 -6.42
C ASP A 26 -51.40 -1.70 -5.88
N ASP A 27 -51.50 -1.37 -4.59
CA ASP A 27 -50.61 -0.42 -3.94
C ASP A 27 -49.20 -0.99 -3.76
N ALA A 28 -49.08 -2.29 -3.45
CA ALA A 28 -47.79 -2.97 -3.43
C ALA A 28 -47.09 -2.96 -4.81
N VAL A 29 -47.86 -3.10 -5.91
CA VAL A 29 -47.34 -3.02 -7.29
C VAL A 29 -46.92 -1.58 -7.64
N LYS A 30 -47.69 -0.56 -7.24
CA LYS A 30 -47.31 0.85 -7.42
C LYS A 30 -46.01 1.16 -6.69
N GLU A 31 -45.88 0.74 -5.44
CA GLU A 31 -44.63 0.89 -4.67
C GLU A 31 -43.46 0.16 -5.34
N ALA A 32 -43.66 -1.08 -5.77
CA ALA A 32 -42.65 -1.85 -6.47
C ALA A 32 -42.16 -1.18 -7.76
N ARG A 33 -43.06 -0.53 -8.52
CA ARG A 33 -42.69 0.26 -9.70
C ARG A 33 -41.73 1.38 -9.35
N ILE A 34 -42.04 2.17 -8.32
CA ILE A 34 -41.19 3.27 -7.86
C ILE A 34 -39.80 2.75 -7.45
N TYR A 35 -39.74 1.64 -6.71
CA TYR A 35 -38.47 1.07 -6.27
C TYR A 35 -37.66 0.47 -7.42
N LEU A 36 -38.30 -0.21 -8.38
CA LEU A 36 -37.61 -0.72 -9.56
C LEU A 36 -37.11 0.42 -10.44
N GLU A 37 -37.89 1.47 -10.66
CA GLU A 37 -37.45 2.68 -11.37
C GLU A 37 -36.29 3.38 -10.66
N GLU A 38 -36.27 3.40 -9.32
CA GLU A 38 -35.16 3.94 -8.54
C GLU A 38 -33.84 3.20 -8.84
N MET A 39 -33.87 1.86 -8.87
CA MET A 39 -32.70 0.99 -9.06
C MET A 39 -32.33 0.73 -10.52
N TYR A 40 -33.29 0.87 -11.44
CA TYR A 40 -33.12 0.49 -12.84
C TYR A 40 -31.94 1.25 -13.46
N THR A 41 -31.10 0.48 -14.14
CA THR A 41 -29.89 0.94 -14.83
C THR A 41 -29.78 0.17 -16.14
N ASP A 42 -29.23 0.84 -17.14
CA ASP A 42 -28.94 0.29 -18.45
C ASP A 42 -27.55 0.77 -18.88
N GLN A 43 -26.78 -0.05 -19.60
CA GLN A 43 -25.43 0.32 -20.01
C GLN A 43 -25.43 0.85 -21.44
N HIS A 44 -25.51 2.17 -21.59
CA HIS A 44 -25.46 2.78 -22.92
C HIS A 44 -24.00 2.83 -23.44
N PRO A 45 -23.68 2.26 -24.62
CA PRO A 45 -22.29 2.13 -25.11
C PRO A 45 -21.52 3.46 -25.17
N ILE A 46 -22.14 4.53 -25.69
CA ILE A 46 -21.50 5.84 -25.80
C ILE A 46 -21.18 6.45 -24.43
N VAL A 47 -22.13 6.40 -23.49
CA VAL A 47 -21.96 6.94 -22.13
C VAL A 47 -20.83 6.19 -21.42
N ARG A 48 -20.78 4.86 -21.59
CA ARG A 48 -19.70 4.02 -21.07
C ARG A 48 -18.34 4.42 -21.64
N SER A 49 -18.21 4.57 -22.96
CA SER A 49 -16.95 4.96 -23.60
C SER A 49 -16.47 6.36 -23.22
N ILE A 50 -17.38 7.30 -22.97
CA ILE A 50 -17.05 8.63 -22.45
C ILE A 50 -16.60 8.51 -20.98
N GLY A 51 -17.33 7.74 -20.17
CA GLY A 51 -17.02 7.49 -18.77
C GLY A 51 -15.63 6.89 -18.57
N VAL A 52 -15.24 5.90 -19.38
CA VAL A 52 -13.89 5.30 -19.34
C VAL A 52 -12.81 6.32 -19.66
N ARG A 53 -13.00 7.15 -20.70
CA ARG A 53 -12.03 8.19 -21.06
C ARG A 53 -11.87 9.25 -19.98
N LEU A 54 -12.97 9.66 -19.35
CA LEU A 54 -12.94 10.58 -18.23
C LEU A 54 -12.25 9.96 -17.01
N ALA A 55 -12.57 8.70 -16.69
CA ALA A 55 -11.93 7.95 -15.62
C ALA A 55 -10.42 7.85 -15.86
N GLN A 56 -10.00 7.47 -17.06
CA GLN A 56 -8.59 7.41 -17.45
C GLN A 56 -7.90 8.77 -17.29
N PHE A 57 -8.51 9.85 -17.77
CA PHE A 57 -7.97 11.20 -17.58
C PHE A 57 -7.79 11.58 -16.11
N ILE A 58 -8.72 11.19 -15.23
CA ILE A 58 -8.61 11.43 -13.78
C ILE A 58 -7.44 10.63 -13.20
N LEU A 59 -7.27 9.37 -13.59
CA LEU A 59 -6.16 8.52 -13.10
C LEU A 59 -4.80 9.08 -13.55
N GLU A 60 -4.66 9.43 -14.83
CA GLU A 60 -3.42 9.93 -15.44
C GLU A 60 -2.96 11.29 -14.90
N ARG A 61 -3.84 12.04 -14.22
CA ARG A 61 -3.44 13.26 -13.51
C ARG A 61 -2.52 13.00 -12.33
N GLY A 62 -2.79 11.94 -11.58
CA GLY A 62 -2.04 11.61 -10.37
C GLY A 62 -1.06 10.47 -10.52
N TYR A 63 -1.34 9.50 -11.38
CA TYR A 63 -0.58 8.27 -11.44
C TYR A 63 0.05 8.06 -12.81
N GLU A 64 0.98 7.10 -12.88
CA GLU A 64 1.54 6.66 -14.15
C GLU A 64 0.43 6.19 -15.12
N LYS A 65 0.64 6.42 -16.43
CA LYS A 65 -0.37 6.12 -17.47
C LYS A 65 -0.74 4.64 -17.55
N THR A 66 0.21 3.78 -17.21
CA THR A 66 0.05 2.34 -17.22
C THR A 66 -0.25 1.85 -15.81
N ILE A 67 -1.41 1.24 -15.64
CA ILE A 67 -1.75 0.51 -14.40
C ILE A 67 -0.95 -0.80 -14.43
N ASP A 68 -0.30 -1.14 -13.33
CA ASP A 68 0.41 -2.41 -13.17
C ASP A 68 -0.60 -3.56 -12.96
N VAL A 69 -0.62 -4.49 -13.91
CA VAL A 69 -1.54 -5.63 -13.98
C VAL A 69 -0.77 -6.88 -14.34
N ASN A 70 -1.17 -8.02 -13.79
CA ASN A 70 -0.68 -9.32 -14.25
C ASN A 70 -1.49 -9.79 -15.47
N GLU A 71 -0.84 -9.89 -16.63
CA GLU A 71 -1.51 -10.31 -17.87
C GLU A 71 -2.07 -11.75 -17.81
N ALA A 72 -1.45 -12.64 -17.05
CA ALA A 72 -1.92 -14.01 -16.90
C ALA A 72 -3.28 -14.06 -16.18
N GLU A 73 -3.43 -13.24 -15.14
CA GLU A 73 -4.69 -13.05 -14.40
C GLU A 73 -5.79 -12.51 -15.31
N ILE A 74 -5.48 -11.52 -16.16
CA ILE A 74 -6.43 -10.96 -17.13
C ILE A 74 -6.88 -12.02 -18.14
N LYS A 75 -5.97 -12.85 -18.66
CA LYS A 75 -6.31 -13.93 -19.60
C LYS A 75 -7.22 -14.97 -18.94
N ALA A 76 -6.95 -15.34 -17.69
CA ALA A 76 -7.80 -16.25 -16.92
C ALA A 76 -9.20 -15.65 -16.69
N LEU A 77 -9.25 -14.37 -16.30
CA LEU A 77 -10.48 -13.61 -16.10
C LEU A 77 -11.32 -13.54 -17.39
N ALA A 78 -10.69 -13.25 -18.52
CA ALA A 78 -11.36 -13.18 -19.82
C ALA A 78 -12.05 -14.52 -20.19
N LYS A 79 -11.39 -15.65 -19.91
CA LYS A 79 -11.95 -16.99 -20.13
C LYS A 79 -13.17 -17.24 -19.24
N LEU A 80 -13.11 -16.79 -17.99
CA LEU A 80 -14.18 -16.97 -17.01
C LEU A 80 -15.42 -16.13 -17.36
N MET A 81 -15.23 -14.86 -17.67
CA MET A 81 -16.30 -13.90 -17.99
C MET A 81 -17.10 -14.29 -19.25
N ARG A 82 -16.53 -15.10 -20.15
CA ARG A 82 -17.26 -15.64 -21.32
C ARG A 82 -18.30 -16.69 -20.95
N ARG A 83 -18.15 -17.36 -19.80
CA ARG A 83 -18.96 -18.51 -19.38
C ARG A 83 -19.88 -18.20 -18.21
N HIS A 84 -19.44 -17.30 -17.33
CA HIS A 84 -20.08 -17.02 -16.05
C HIS A 84 -20.30 -15.52 -15.84
N PRO A 85 -21.42 -15.11 -15.20
CA PRO A 85 -21.48 -13.83 -14.52
C PRO A 85 -20.36 -13.75 -13.47
N VAL A 86 -19.76 -12.58 -13.31
CA VAL A 86 -18.62 -12.36 -12.41
C VAL A 86 -18.94 -11.26 -11.43
N ALA A 87 -18.71 -11.51 -10.15
CA ALA A 87 -18.83 -10.59 -9.04
C ALA A 87 -17.43 -10.19 -8.57
N PHE A 88 -16.94 -9.03 -8.99
CA PHE A 88 -15.68 -8.46 -8.54
C PHE A 88 -15.85 -7.88 -7.13
N VAL A 89 -15.23 -8.55 -6.16
CA VAL A 89 -15.26 -8.17 -4.75
C VAL A 89 -13.96 -7.48 -4.41
N MET A 90 -14.02 -6.18 -4.13
CA MET A 90 -12.82 -5.36 -3.95
C MET A 90 -12.69 -4.70 -2.59
N THR A 91 -11.49 -4.20 -2.33
CA THR A 91 -11.18 -3.30 -1.22
C THR A 91 -11.67 -1.88 -1.50
N HIS A 92 -11.84 -1.07 -0.44
CA HIS A 92 -12.08 0.37 -0.61
C HIS A 92 -10.95 1.19 0.01
N LYS A 93 -10.05 1.72 -0.82
CA LYS A 93 -8.96 2.60 -0.40
C LYS A 93 -9.22 4.04 -0.81
N THR A 94 -9.77 4.26 -2.00
CA THR A 94 -9.93 5.59 -2.61
C THR A 94 -11.32 5.76 -3.26
N TYR A 95 -11.65 6.97 -3.71
CA TYR A 95 -12.87 7.19 -4.50
C TYR A 95 -12.75 6.72 -5.96
N ILE A 96 -11.52 6.45 -6.42
CA ILE A 96 -11.20 6.10 -7.80
C ILE A 96 -10.97 4.60 -7.98
N ASP A 97 -11.11 3.77 -6.93
CA ASP A 97 -10.93 2.31 -7.00
C ASP A 97 -11.79 1.67 -8.11
N MET A 98 -13.03 2.12 -8.24
CA MET A 98 -13.97 1.64 -9.25
C MET A 98 -13.57 2.10 -10.66
N PHE A 99 -12.96 3.28 -10.77
CA PHE A 99 -12.40 3.77 -12.03
C PHE A 99 -11.18 2.94 -12.43
N VAL A 100 -10.32 2.58 -11.48
CA VAL A 100 -9.15 1.71 -11.75
C VAL A 100 -9.61 0.37 -12.33
N LEU A 101 -10.56 -0.32 -11.70
CA LEU A 101 -11.08 -1.57 -12.23
C LEU A 101 -11.76 -1.37 -13.60
N GLY A 102 -12.62 -0.37 -13.73
CA GLY A 102 -13.34 -0.09 -14.98
C GLY A 102 -12.42 0.23 -16.16
N VAL A 103 -11.39 1.07 -15.95
CA VAL A 103 -10.38 1.43 -16.95
C VAL A 103 -9.53 0.21 -17.29
N THR A 104 -9.10 -0.57 -16.29
CA THR A 104 -8.31 -1.80 -16.51
C THR A 104 -9.08 -2.77 -17.41
N LEU A 105 -10.33 -3.11 -17.05
CA LEU A 105 -11.15 -4.02 -17.86
C LEU A 105 -11.35 -3.48 -19.28
N ALA A 106 -11.63 -2.19 -19.43
CA ALA A 106 -11.85 -1.58 -20.74
C ALA A 106 -10.58 -1.60 -21.63
N GLN A 107 -9.39 -1.38 -21.06
CA GLN A 107 -8.12 -1.42 -21.79
C GLN A 107 -7.83 -2.82 -22.37
N TYR A 108 -8.28 -3.88 -21.68
CA TYR A 108 -8.15 -5.26 -22.15
C TYR A 108 -9.39 -5.78 -22.91
N GLY A 109 -10.33 -4.90 -23.28
CA GLY A 109 -11.51 -5.27 -24.05
C GLY A 109 -12.55 -6.10 -23.29
N LEU A 110 -12.51 -6.09 -21.95
CA LEU A 110 -13.46 -6.79 -21.09
C LEU A 110 -14.68 -5.92 -20.77
N PRO A 111 -15.87 -6.53 -20.57
CA PRO A 111 -17.08 -5.78 -20.28
C PRO A 111 -17.01 -5.14 -18.90
N ILE A 112 -17.58 -3.92 -18.78
CA ILE A 112 -17.57 -3.15 -17.53
C ILE A 112 -18.71 -3.62 -16.62
N PRO A 113 -18.42 -4.06 -15.38
CA PRO A 113 -19.44 -4.48 -14.42
C PRO A 113 -20.40 -3.38 -13.98
N PHE A 114 -21.60 -3.78 -13.54
CA PHE A 114 -22.52 -2.92 -12.80
C PHE A 114 -21.94 -2.57 -11.42
N ILE A 115 -22.07 -1.31 -11.02
CA ILE A 115 -21.51 -0.79 -9.76
C ILE A 115 -22.61 -0.46 -8.76
N PHE A 116 -22.45 -0.86 -7.51
CA PHE A 116 -23.37 -0.46 -6.43
C PHE A 116 -22.95 0.88 -5.81
N GLY A 117 -23.87 1.85 -5.77
CA GLY A 117 -23.66 3.17 -5.19
C GLY A 117 -24.74 3.54 -4.18
N GLY A 118 -24.38 4.31 -3.15
CA GLY A 118 -25.38 4.87 -2.23
C GLY A 118 -26.17 6.00 -2.91
N ILE A 119 -27.49 6.04 -2.73
CA ILE A 119 -28.36 7.08 -3.32
C ILE A 119 -27.95 8.51 -2.90
N ASN A 120 -27.30 8.69 -1.76
CA ASN A 120 -26.80 10.00 -1.31
C ASN A 120 -25.70 10.59 -2.21
N MET A 121 -25.10 9.80 -3.09
CA MET A 121 -24.12 10.27 -4.08
C MET A 121 -24.76 10.60 -5.44
N SER A 122 -26.08 10.46 -5.57
CA SER A 122 -26.81 10.82 -6.79
C SER A 122 -27.20 12.30 -6.75
N PHE A 123 -26.32 13.19 -7.20
CA PHE A 123 -26.65 14.60 -7.40
C PHE A 123 -27.57 14.78 -8.63
N LEU A 124 -28.35 15.86 -8.67
CA LEU A 124 -29.28 16.15 -9.76
C LEU A 124 -28.51 16.22 -11.11
N GLY A 125 -28.92 15.41 -12.09
CA GLY A 125 -28.21 15.22 -13.39
C GLY A 125 -27.19 14.06 -13.41
N MET A 126 -26.41 13.87 -12.34
CA MET A 126 -25.44 12.75 -12.24
C MET A 126 -26.13 11.39 -12.05
N LYS A 127 -27.35 11.37 -11.50
CA LYS A 127 -28.13 10.13 -11.32
C LYS A 127 -28.42 9.43 -12.65
N GLU A 128 -28.87 10.17 -13.66
CA GLU A 128 -29.25 9.60 -14.96
C GLU A 128 -28.01 9.16 -15.75
N ILE A 129 -26.93 9.96 -15.72
CA ILE A 129 -25.63 9.59 -16.31
C ILE A 129 -25.08 8.33 -15.64
N GLY A 130 -25.10 8.27 -14.31
CA GLY A 130 -24.66 7.10 -13.55
C GLY A 130 -25.49 5.85 -13.86
N LYS A 131 -26.81 5.97 -13.93
CA LYS A 131 -27.69 4.86 -14.35
C LYS A 131 -27.39 4.39 -15.76
N ARG A 132 -27.07 5.30 -16.69
CA ARG A 132 -26.68 4.94 -18.07
C ARG A 132 -25.26 4.40 -18.19
N SER A 133 -24.45 4.56 -17.15
CA SER A 133 -23.10 3.99 -17.06
C SER A 133 -23.06 2.66 -16.29
N GLY A 134 -24.20 2.15 -15.81
CA GLY A 134 -24.27 0.88 -15.07
C GLY A 134 -24.29 1.00 -13.53
N ALA A 135 -24.55 2.19 -12.97
CA ALA A 135 -24.63 2.37 -11.52
C ALA A 135 -26.02 2.01 -10.97
N ILE A 136 -26.04 1.06 -10.02
CA ILE A 136 -27.19 0.64 -9.24
C ILE A 136 -27.22 1.45 -7.94
N PHE A 137 -28.16 2.39 -7.82
CA PHE A 137 -28.32 3.20 -6.62
C PHE A 137 -29.16 2.47 -5.58
N ILE A 138 -28.61 2.28 -4.38
CA ILE A 138 -29.28 1.62 -3.25
C ILE A 138 -29.46 2.57 -2.06
N ARG A 139 -30.56 2.39 -1.31
CA ARG A 139 -30.83 3.13 -0.07
C ARG A 139 -29.88 2.68 1.04
N ARG A 140 -29.51 3.59 1.95
CA ARG A 140 -28.62 3.25 3.09
C ARG A 140 -29.27 2.34 4.14
N SER A 141 -30.59 2.41 4.31
CA SER A 141 -31.36 1.56 5.22
C SER A 141 -32.72 1.25 4.63
N PHE A 142 -33.07 -0.03 4.63
CA PHE A 142 -34.35 -0.55 4.14
C PHE A 142 -34.70 -1.87 4.85
N LYS A 143 -34.29 -2.00 6.12
CA LYS A 143 -34.43 -3.26 6.88
C LYS A 143 -35.88 -3.72 7.03
N GLU A 144 -36.81 -2.79 7.21
CA GLU A 144 -38.23 -3.13 7.39
C GLU A 144 -39.04 -2.97 6.09
N ASN A 145 -38.42 -2.55 4.98
CA ASN A 145 -39.12 -2.39 3.71
C ASN A 145 -39.02 -3.69 2.89
N PHE A 146 -39.99 -4.58 3.06
CA PHE A 146 -40.01 -5.90 2.42
C PHE A 146 -40.22 -5.83 0.91
N ILE A 147 -41.03 -4.87 0.42
CA ILE A 147 -41.27 -4.66 -1.02
C ILE A 147 -39.97 -4.24 -1.71
N TYR A 148 -39.22 -3.29 -1.14
CA TYR A 148 -37.93 -2.86 -1.65
C TYR A 148 -36.91 -4.01 -1.73
N LYS A 149 -36.86 -4.88 -0.70
CA LYS A 149 -36.01 -6.08 -0.72
C LYS A 149 -36.39 -7.04 -1.84
N ALA A 150 -37.68 -7.25 -2.08
CA ALA A 150 -38.18 -8.09 -3.16
C ALA A 150 -37.79 -7.51 -4.53
N CYS A 151 -37.97 -6.19 -4.73
CA CYS A 151 -37.54 -5.49 -5.93
C CYS A 151 -36.04 -5.63 -6.17
N LEU A 152 -35.22 -5.39 -5.15
CA LEU A 152 -33.76 -5.50 -5.24
C LEU A 152 -33.32 -6.93 -5.59
N ARG A 153 -33.89 -7.94 -4.93
CA ARG A 153 -33.58 -9.35 -5.22
C ARG A 153 -33.97 -9.72 -6.67
N HIS A 154 -35.15 -9.31 -7.11
CA HIS A 154 -35.62 -9.56 -8.47
C HIS A 154 -34.74 -8.87 -9.51
N PHE A 155 -34.38 -7.60 -9.26
CA PHE A 155 -33.51 -6.84 -10.16
C PHE A 155 -32.11 -7.45 -10.30
N ILE A 156 -31.45 -7.79 -9.18
CA ILE A 156 -30.12 -8.44 -9.22
C ILE A 156 -30.19 -9.78 -9.96
N LYS A 157 -31.23 -10.59 -9.70
CA LYS A 157 -31.45 -11.85 -10.42
C LYS A 157 -31.55 -11.63 -11.94
N SER A 158 -32.28 -10.60 -12.38
CA SER A 158 -32.39 -10.30 -13.81
C SER A 158 -31.04 -9.97 -14.47
N ILE A 159 -30.12 -9.34 -13.73
CA ILE A 159 -28.77 -9.04 -14.20
C ILE A 159 -27.92 -10.32 -14.27
N VAL A 160 -28.02 -11.19 -13.27
CA VAL A 160 -27.36 -12.52 -13.25
C VAL A 160 -27.84 -13.39 -14.41
N ASP A 161 -29.15 -13.46 -14.65
CA ASP A 161 -29.75 -14.24 -15.76
C ASP A 161 -29.25 -13.77 -17.13
N LYS A 162 -28.99 -12.47 -17.28
CA LYS A 162 -28.39 -11.86 -18.48
C LYS A 162 -26.87 -12.09 -18.61
N GLY A 163 -26.27 -12.84 -17.68
CA GLY A 163 -24.83 -13.15 -17.69
C GLY A 163 -23.93 -11.94 -17.38
N GLN A 164 -24.48 -10.89 -16.76
CA GLN A 164 -23.77 -9.63 -16.54
C GLN A 164 -22.94 -9.63 -15.25
N HIS A 165 -21.97 -8.72 -15.16
CA HIS A 165 -20.98 -8.69 -14.09
C HIS A 165 -21.28 -7.60 -13.06
N PHE A 166 -20.80 -7.75 -11.83
CA PHE A 166 -20.93 -6.80 -10.74
C PHE A 166 -19.56 -6.38 -10.19
N MET A 167 -19.44 -5.14 -9.72
CA MET A 167 -18.31 -4.71 -8.89
C MET A 167 -18.81 -3.95 -7.66
N TRP A 168 -18.24 -4.23 -6.50
CA TRP A 168 -18.45 -3.41 -5.30
C TRP A 168 -17.34 -3.60 -4.29
N ALA A 169 -17.20 -2.61 -3.41
CA ALA A 169 -16.35 -2.73 -2.26
C ALA A 169 -17.13 -3.35 -1.09
N ILE A 170 -16.70 -4.54 -0.65
CA ILE A 170 -17.42 -5.33 0.37
C ILE A 170 -17.46 -4.64 1.73
N GLU A 171 -16.51 -3.74 2.00
CA GLU A 171 -16.37 -2.97 3.23
C GLU A 171 -17.46 -1.89 3.40
N GLY A 172 -18.00 -1.38 2.28
CA GLY A 172 -18.97 -0.29 2.23
C GLY A 172 -18.42 1.11 2.59
N THR A 173 -17.19 1.22 3.10
CA THR A 173 -16.53 2.50 3.42
C THR A 173 -15.01 2.37 3.27
N ARG A 174 -14.33 3.45 2.87
CA ARG A 174 -12.86 3.50 2.75
C ARG A 174 -12.12 3.07 4.03
N SER A 175 -11.02 2.34 3.91
CA SER A 175 -10.18 2.00 5.06
C SER A 175 -9.44 3.22 5.60
N ARG A 176 -9.49 3.46 6.92
CA ARG A 176 -8.77 4.56 7.61
C ARG A 176 -7.39 4.14 8.15
N THR A 177 -7.06 2.86 8.03
CA THR A 177 -5.85 2.28 8.62
C THR A 177 -4.95 1.63 7.58
N GLY A 178 -5.32 1.63 6.30
CA GLY A 178 -4.62 0.91 5.24
C GLY A 178 -5.01 -0.58 5.15
N LYS A 179 -5.59 -1.16 6.22
CA LYS A 179 -6.04 -2.58 6.24
C LYS A 179 -7.41 -2.80 5.64
N LEU A 180 -7.80 -4.05 5.46
CA LEU A 180 -9.19 -4.38 5.14
C LEU A 180 -10.13 -4.10 6.33
N VAL A 181 -11.35 -3.70 6.01
CA VAL A 181 -12.42 -3.40 6.97
C VAL A 181 -13.43 -4.55 7.00
N TRP A 182 -14.11 -4.71 8.12
CA TRP A 182 -15.14 -5.75 8.27
C TRP A 182 -16.26 -5.63 7.22
N PRO A 183 -16.67 -6.74 6.60
CA PRO A 183 -17.54 -6.73 5.44
C PRO A 183 -18.99 -6.38 5.80
N LYS A 184 -19.68 -5.73 4.86
CA LYS A 184 -21.12 -5.52 4.88
C LYS A 184 -21.79 -6.60 4.04
N MET A 185 -22.45 -7.54 4.71
CA MET A 185 -23.05 -8.73 4.09
C MET A 185 -24.23 -8.45 3.14
N GLY A 186 -24.73 -7.21 3.08
CA GLY A 186 -25.98 -6.87 2.37
C GLY A 186 -25.95 -7.23 0.88
N ILE A 187 -25.03 -6.62 0.12
CA ILE A 187 -24.92 -6.84 -1.33
C ILE A 187 -24.55 -8.29 -1.64
N LEU A 188 -23.54 -8.82 -0.94
CA LEU A 188 -23.11 -10.21 -1.09
C LEU A 188 -24.28 -11.19 -0.93
N LYS A 189 -25.09 -11.01 0.12
CA LYS A 189 -26.29 -11.81 0.36
C LYS A 189 -27.25 -11.78 -0.84
N TYR A 190 -27.56 -10.60 -1.38
CA TYR A 190 -28.51 -10.52 -2.50
C TYR A 190 -27.97 -11.14 -3.78
N ILE A 191 -26.66 -11.04 -4.04
CA ILE A 191 -26.03 -11.70 -5.19
C ILE A 191 -26.05 -13.23 -5.00
N MET A 192 -25.71 -13.74 -3.82
CA MET A 192 -25.76 -15.19 -3.53
C MET A 192 -27.19 -15.75 -3.62
N GLU A 193 -28.19 -15.00 -3.16
CA GLU A 193 -29.59 -15.42 -3.31
C GLU A 193 -30.06 -15.40 -4.76
N ALA A 194 -29.54 -14.46 -5.57
CA ALA A 194 -29.82 -14.38 -6.99
C ALA A 194 -29.14 -15.52 -7.77
N ASP A 195 -27.90 -15.85 -7.42
CA ASP A 195 -27.14 -17.01 -7.93
C ASP A 195 -27.90 -18.32 -7.69
N GLN A 196 -28.31 -18.58 -6.44
CA GLN A 196 -29.12 -19.76 -6.08
C GLN A 196 -30.48 -19.83 -6.80
N ALA A 197 -31.06 -18.68 -7.16
CA ALA A 197 -32.34 -18.60 -7.85
C ALA A 197 -32.21 -18.58 -9.39
N SER A 198 -30.98 -18.39 -9.90
CA SER A 198 -30.67 -18.38 -11.33
C SER A 198 -30.23 -19.77 -11.81
N ARG A 199 -30.15 -19.93 -13.13
CA ARG A 199 -29.49 -21.08 -13.76
C ARG A 199 -28.01 -20.80 -14.08
N LYS A 200 -27.54 -19.59 -13.78
CA LYS A 200 -26.16 -19.14 -14.01
C LYS A 200 -25.40 -19.16 -12.69
N ASP A 201 -24.23 -19.76 -12.72
CA ASP A 201 -23.29 -19.86 -11.60
C ASP A 201 -22.38 -18.62 -11.58
N VAL A 202 -22.56 -17.77 -10.56
CA VAL A 202 -21.83 -16.51 -10.36
C VAL A 202 -20.46 -16.79 -9.74
N LYS A 203 -19.40 -16.27 -10.37
CA LYS A 203 -18.02 -16.38 -9.85
C LYS A 203 -17.61 -15.14 -9.08
N TYR A 204 -17.18 -15.32 -7.84
CA TYR A 204 -16.74 -14.24 -6.95
C TYR A 204 -15.23 -14.07 -7.05
N ILE A 205 -14.79 -12.96 -7.64
CA ILE A 205 -13.37 -12.69 -7.91
C ILE A 205 -12.85 -11.70 -6.86
N PRO A 206 -11.90 -12.12 -6.00
CA PRO A 206 -11.13 -11.22 -5.16
C PRO A 206 -10.36 -10.21 -6.01
N VAL A 207 -10.51 -8.92 -5.74
CA VAL A 207 -9.77 -7.84 -6.41
C VAL A 207 -9.06 -6.99 -5.37
N SER A 208 -7.75 -6.85 -5.52
CA SER A 208 -6.96 -5.93 -4.72
C SER A 208 -6.43 -4.79 -5.57
N ILE A 209 -6.53 -3.57 -5.03
CA ILE A 209 -6.01 -2.36 -5.65
C ILE A 209 -5.15 -1.65 -4.63
N VAL A 210 -3.90 -1.37 -4.99
CA VAL A 210 -2.96 -0.62 -4.17
C VAL A 210 -2.39 0.56 -4.95
N TYR A 211 -1.92 1.54 -4.20
CA TYR A 211 -1.39 2.80 -4.69
C TYR A 211 -0.09 3.08 -3.95
N ASP A 212 0.90 3.68 -4.61
CA ASP A 212 2.10 4.16 -3.91
C ASP A 212 1.77 5.26 -2.91
N LEU A 213 0.94 6.24 -3.32
CA LEU A 213 0.38 7.28 -2.47
C LEU A 213 -1.12 7.48 -2.75
N ILE A 214 -1.85 7.95 -1.73
CA ILE A 214 -3.29 8.24 -1.82
C ILE A 214 -3.54 9.70 -1.35
N PRO A 215 -4.37 10.50 -2.06
CA PRO A 215 -4.51 11.95 -1.78
C PRO A 215 -5.03 12.30 -0.38
N ASP A 216 -5.86 11.43 0.17
CA ASP A 216 -6.66 11.72 1.37
C ASP A 216 -6.11 11.06 2.64
N VAL A 217 -4.95 10.39 2.59
CA VAL A 217 -4.48 9.60 3.76
C VAL A 217 -4.35 10.48 5.00
N ASP A 218 -3.72 11.65 4.88
CA ASP A 218 -3.59 12.62 5.98
C ASP A 218 -4.96 13.07 6.54
N GLU A 219 -5.94 13.30 5.67
CA GLU A 219 -7.29 13.67 6.10
C GLU A 219 -7.99 12.50 6.82
N MET A 220 -7.82 11.28 6.30
CA MET A 220 -8.40 10.05 6.85
C MET A 220 -7.78 9.66 8.20
N THR A 221 -6.48 9.90 8.38
CA THR A 221 -5.81 9.67 9.67
C THR A 221 -6.22 10.72 10.71
N LYS A 222 -6.45 11.97 10.31
CA LYS A 222 -7.05 13.01 11.16
C LYS A 222 -8.50 12.69 11.54
N GLU A 223 -9.31 12.18 10.62
CA GLU A 223 -10.66 11.64 10.90
C GLU A 223 -10.60 10.53 11.95
N ALA A 224 -9.63 9.63 11.82
CA ALA A 224 -9.43 8.50 12.73
C ALA A 224 -9.10 8.96 14.17
N ARG A 225 -8.50 10.14 14.37
CA ARG A 225 -8.23 10.71 15.70
C ARG A 225 -9.40 11.46 16.33
N GLY A 226 -10.46 11.77 15.59
CA GLY A 226 -11.51 12.60 16.19
C GLY A 226 -12.27 13.48 15.21
N LYS A 227 -11.57 13.99 14.18
CA LYS A 227 -12.09 15.01 13.27
C LYS A 227 -13.38 14.52 12.60
N GLN A 228 -14.35 15.43 12.47
CA GLN A 228 -15.60 15.12 11.77
C GLN A 228 -15.33 14.95 10.28
N LYS A 229 -15.97 13.93 9.68
CA LYS A 229 -15.91 13.67 8.25
C LYS A 229 -16.54 14.84 7.48
N SER A 230 -15.81 15.39 6.52
CA SER A 230 -16.34 16.45 5.64
C SER A 230 -17.45 15.92 4.73
N GLN A 231 -18.44 16.77 4.43
CA GLN A 231 -19.50 16.41 3.50
C GLN A 231 -18.92 16.25 2.08
N GLU A 232 -19.19 15.10 1.47
CA GLU A 232 -18.78 14.76 0.11
C GLU A 232 -19.66 15.56 -0.88
N SER A 233 -19.12 16.64 -1.45
CA SER A 233 -19.76 17.46 -2.47
C SER A 233 -19.02 17.37 -3.81
N LEU A 234 -19.65 17.83 -4.90
CA LEU A 234 -18.99 17.89 -6.21
C LEU A 234 -17.75 18.79 -6.20
N MET A 235 -17.81 19.92 -5.48
CA MET A 235 -16.65 20.81 -5.31
C MET A 235 -15.54 20.15 -4.51
N TRP A 236 -15.89 19.38 -3.47
CA TRP A 236 -14.94 18.55 -2.73
C TRP A 236 -14.27 17.52 -3.66
N PHE A 237 -15.02 16.86 -4.54
CA PHE A 237 -14.46 15.87 -5.48
C PHE A 237 -13.55 16.51 -6.53
N ILE A 238 -13.88 17.71 -7.02
CA ILE A 238 -12.97 18.48 -7.89
C ILE A 238 -11.66 18.80 -7.15
N ASN A 239 -11.74 19.22 -5.89
CA ASN A 239 -10.56 19.49 -5.08
C ASN A 239 -9.75 18.21 -4.79
N TYR A 240 -10.41 17.07 -4.59
CA TYR A 240 -9.76 15.75 -4.49
C TYR A 240 -8.92 15.45 -5.74
N ILE A 241 -9.49 15.65 -6.94
CA ILE A 241 -8.76 15.46 -8.20
C ILE A 241 -7.59 16.46 -8.32
N ARG A 242 -7.76 17.71 -7.90
CA ARG A 242 -6.66 18.70 -7.93
C ARG A 242 -5.50 18.35 -7.01
N LYS A 243 -5.77 17.75 -5.84
CA LYS A 243 -4.71 17.23 -4.95
C LYS A 243 -3.85 16.15 -5.62
N MET A 244 -4.37 15.49 -6.67
CA MET A 244 -3.65 14.45 -7.39
C MET A 244 -2.55 14.98 -8.33
N ASP A 245 -2.50 16.28 -8.66
CA ASP A 245 -1.52 16.82 -9.63
C ASP A 245 -0.03 16.60 -9.21
N ASN A 246 0.22 16.21 -7.97
CA ASN A 246 1.55 16.01 -7.39
C ASN A 246 2.12 14.58 -7.56
N LYS A 247 2.12 14.00 -8.79
CA LYS A 247 2.75 12.70 -9.14
C LYS A 247 2.79 11.67 -7.98
N MET A 248 1.74 10.88 -7.87
CA MET A 248 1.44 10.00 -6.73
C MET A 248 2.02 8.59 -6.85
N GLY A 249 2.80 8.32 -7.88
CA GLY A 249 3.41 7.01 -8.16
C GLY A 249 2.51 6.10 -9.02
N LYS A 250 2.54 4.81 -8.72
CA LYS A 250 1.85 3.76 -9.51
C LYS A 250 0.56 3.30 -8.86
N ILE A 251 -0.32 2.76 -9.70
CA ILE A 251 -1.49 1.97 -9.30
C ILE A 251 -1.25 0.53 -9.72
N SER A 252 -1.48 -0.41 -8.81
CA SER A 252 -1.42 -1.83 -9.10
C SER A 252 -2.74 -2.51 -8.76
N ILE A 253 -3.16 -3.41 -9.65
CA ILE A 253 -4.36 -4.22 -9.47
C ILE A 253 -4.01 -5.70 -9.68
N ARG A 254 -4.59 -6.55 -8.83
CA ARG A 254 -4.46 -8.01 -8.90
C ARG A 254 -5.84 -8.66 -8.79
N PHE A 255 -6.01 -9.76 -9.51
CA PHE A 255 -7.22 -10.55 -9.54
C PHE A 255 -6.91 -11.95 -9.01
N GLY A 256 -7.65 -12.36 -7.98
CA GLY A 256 -7.55 -13.71 -7.44
C GLY A 256 -8.38 -14.73 -8.21
N GLU A 257 -8.12 -15.99 -7.90
CA GLU A 257 -8.96 -17.09 -8.35
C GLU A 257 -10.38 -16.96 -7.76
N PRO A 258 -11.42 -17.51 -8.41
CA PRO A 258 -12.76 -17.47 -7.87
C PRO A 258 -12.83 -18.14 -6.49
N THR A 259 -13.30 -17.43 -5.48
CA THR A 259 -13.50 -18.04 -4.15
C THR A 259 -14.63 -19.06 -4.23
N GLU A 260 -14.35 -20.30 -3.82
CA GLU A 260 -15.33 -21.38 -3.81
C GLU A 260 -16.30 -21.25 -2.63
N ILE A 261 -17.57 -21.54 -2.86
CA ILE A 261 -18.56 -21.63 -1.80
C ILE A 261 -18.49 -23.06 -1.26
N GLU A 262 -17.92 -23.26 -0.07
CA GLU A 262 -17.94 -24.59 0.56
C GLU A 262 -19.38 -25.09 0.71
N SER A 263 -19.74 -26.16 0.00
CA SER A 263 -20.98 -26.91 0.22
C SER A 263 -20.84 -27.68 1.51
N SER A 264 -21.55 -27.26 2.56
CA SER A 264 -21.61 -27.98 3.83
C SER A 264 -22.45 -29.26 3.69
N ASP A 265 -21.94 -30.28 2.99
CA ASP A 265 -22.57 -31.60 2.85
C ASP A 265 -21.90 -32.69 3.73
N ASN A 266 -20.90 -32.35 4.55
CA ASN A 266 -20.19 -33.31 5.41
C ASN A 266 -20.51 -33.16 6.91
N ALA A 267 -21.78 -33.02 7.27
CA ALA A 267 -22.25 -33.32 8.62
C ALA A 267 -23.73 -33.74 8.60
N SER A 268 -23.94 -35.06 8.57
CA SER A 268 -25.22 -35.74 8.67
C SER A 268 -26.04 -35.28 9.88
N ASN A 269 -27.21 -34.68 9.65
CA ASN A 269 -28.44 -34.96 10.39
C ASN A 269 -29.67 -34.38 9.65
N PRO A 270 -30.62 -35.21 9.17
CA PRO A 270 -31.70 -34.77 8.27
C PRO A 270 -32.82 -33.90 8.89
N GLU A 271 -32.75 -33.51 10.17
CA GLU A 271 -33.92 -32.92 10.86
C GLU A 271 -33.77 -31.45 11.31
N THR A 272 -32.73 -30.72 10.92
CA THR A 272 -32.56 -29.30 11.35
C THR A 272 -32.18 -28.34 10.22
N VAL A 273 -32.89 -28.40 9.08
CA VAL A 273 -32.50 -27.62 7.87
C VAL A 273 -33.07 -26.19 7.81
N ILE A 274 -33.89 -25.72 8.76
CA ILE A 274 -34.56 -24.40 8.60
C ILE A 274 -33.93 -23.24 9.40
N VAL A 275 -32.99 -23.46 10.33
CA VAL A 275 -32.50 -22.36 11.20
C VAL A 275 -30.98 -22.22 11.19
N ASN A 276 -30.44 -21.58 10.13
CA ASN A 276 -29.35 -20.58 10.17
C ASN A 276 -28.55 -20.50 8.84
N LYS A 277 -29.05 -19.76 7.83
CA LYS A 277 -28.26 -19.39 6.63
C LYS A 277 -27.25 -18.24 6.87
N LYS A 278 -27.34 -17.51 7.99
CA LYS A 278 -26.46 -16.36 8.32
C LYS A 278 -24.97 -16.72 8.54
N PRO A 279 -24.60 -17.86 9.17
CA PRO A 279 -23.22 -18.25 9.39
C PRO A 279 -22.46 -18.54 8.08
N GLN A 280 -23.09 -19.18 7.10
CA GLN A 280 -22.48 -19.52 5.80
C GLN A 280 -22.05 -18.28 5.02
N ILE A 281 -22.93 -17.28 4.88
CA ILE A 281 -22.60 -16.02 4.18
C ILE A 281 -21.45 -15.27 4.87
N SER A 282 -21.44 -15.29 6.21
CA SER A 282 -20.38 -14.62 6.96
C SER A 282 -19.03 -15.30 6.78
N LYS A 283 -19.00 -16.65 6.82
CA LYS A 283 -17.79 -17.44 6.58
C LYS A 283 -17.22 -17.15 5.17
N PHE A 284 -18.07 -17.25 4.16
CA PHE A 284 -17.69 -16.97 2.77
C PHE A 284 -17.18 -15.53 2.56
N ALA A 285 -17.79 -14.53 3.22
CA ALA A 285 -17.28 -13.16 3.17
C ALA A 285 -15.88 -13.01 3.78
N PHE A 286 -15.55 -13.75 4.84
CA PHE A 286 -14.21 -13.74 5.43
C PHE A 286 -13.20 -14.49 4.56
N GLU A 287 -13.62 -15.57 3.90
CA GLU A 287 -12.80 -16.28 2.91
C GLU A 287 -12.44 -15.36 1.74
N ILE A 288 -13.41 -14.66 1.15
CA ILE A 288 -13.14 -13.67 0.09
C ILE A 288 -12.17 -12.58 0.58
N LEU A 289 -12.35 -12.04 1.79
CA LEU A 289 -11.44 -11.03 2.33
C LEU A 289 -10.02 -11.57 2.57
N HIS A 290 -9.92 -12.82 3.00
CA HIS A 290 -8.64 -13.51 3.13
C HIS A 290 -7.98 -13.70 1.75
N ASP A 291 -8.74 -14.07 0.72
CA ASP A 291 -8.25 -14.21 -0.65
C ASP A 291 -7.83 -12.86 -1.25
N ILE A 292 -8.56 -11.78 -0.95
CA ILE A 292 -8.17 -10.42 -1.33
C ILE A 292 -6.80 -10.07 -0.71
N ASN A 293 -6.60 -10.33 0.59
CA ASN A 293 -5.29 -10.15 1.23
C ASN A 293 -4.22 -11.01 0.54
N LYS A 294 -4.55 -12.27 0.22
CA LYS A 294 -3.62 -13.19 -0.46
C LYS A 294 -3.11 -12.62 -1.77
N VAL A 295 -3.94 -11.95 -2.57
CA VAL A 295 -3.52 -11.40 -3.88
C VAL A 295 -3.09 -9.93 -3.81
N THR A 296 -3.11 -9.32 -2.62
CA THR A 296 -2.78 -7.90 -2.50
C THR A 296 -1.29 -7.68 -2.78
N PRO A 297 -0.94 -6.86 -3.80
CA PRO A 297 0.43 -6.57 -4.10
C PRO A 297 1.02 -5.58 -3.08
N VAL A 298 2.36 -5.53 -3.02
CA VAL A 298 3.13 -4.77 -2.04
C VAL A 298 3.94 -3.69 -2.75
N THR A 299 3.75 -2.45 -2.32
CA THR A 299 4.44 -1.28 -2.89
C THR A 299 5.76 -1.04 -2.16
N THR A 300 6.76 -0.51 -2.87
CA THR A 300 8.04 -0.12 -2.26
C THR A 300 7.83 0.94 -1.15
N SER A 301 6.87 1.85 -1.34
CA SER A 301 6.48 2.84 -0.32
C SER A 301 5.97 2.20 0.97
N SER A 302 5.20 1.10 0.88
CA SER A 302 4.73 0.38 2.07
C SER A 302 5.89 -0.26 2.84
N LEU A 303 6.84 -0.88 2.14
CA LEU A 303 8.02 -1.52 2.73
C LEU A 303 8.96 -0.52 3.40
N ILE A 304 9.20 0.64 2.77
CA ILE A 304 10.00 1.72 3.36
C ILE A 304 9.33 2.20 4.66
N CYS A 305 8.01 2.41 4.65
CA CYS A 305 7.27 2.78 5.85
C CYS A 305 7.42 1.70 6.95
N THR A 306 7.28 0.41 6.60
CA THR A 306 7.49 -0.71 7.54
C THR A 306 8.90 -0.70 8.14
N ALA A 307 9.94 -0.53 7.33
CA ALA A 307 11.33 -0.47 7.78
C ALA A 307 11.59 0.71 8.73
N LEU A 308 11.12 1.92 8.37
CA LEU A 308 11.30 3.12 9.19
C LEU A 308 10.48 3.08 10.49
N LEU A 309 9.30 2.45 10.51
CA LEU A 309 8.52 2.23 11.74
C LEU A 309 9.18 1.24 12.71
N SER A 310 10.12 0.42 12.22
CA SER A 310 10.90 -0.52 13.03
C SER A 310 12.10 0.15 13.70
N LYS A 311 12.92 0.87 12.91
CA LYS A 311 14.23 1.38 13.34
C LYS A 311 14.31 2.91 13.50
N PHE A 312 13.20 3.62 13.30
CA PHE A 312 12.99 5.07 13.42
C PHE A 312 13.80 5.97 12.48
N ALA A 313 15.08 5.69 12.26
CA ALA A 313 15.95 6.43 11.34
C ALA A 313 16.99 5.51 10.69
N LEU A 314 17.08 5.54 9.36
CA LEU A 314 17.96 4.67 8.57
C LEU A 314 18.67 5.46 7.47
N THR A 315 19.93 5.13 7.19
CA THR A 315 20.59 5.62 5.96
C THR A 315 19.93 4.98 4.73
N LYS A 316 20.11 5.57 3.54
CA LYS A 316 19.58 4.99 2.28
C LYS A 316 19.95 3.49 2.14
N LYS A 317 21.24 3.17 2.30
CA LYS A 317 21.76 1.79 2.23
C LYS A 317 21.10 0.86 3.26
N ALA A 318 20.82 1.37 4.46
CA ALA A 318 20.12 0.59 5.46
C ALA A 318 18.63 0.42 5.10
N VAL A 319 17.95 1.44 4.55
CA VAL A 319 16.59 1.29 4.01
C VAL A 319 16.57 0.22 2.93
N GLU A 320 17.50 0.26 1.99
CA GLU A 320 17.65 -0.75 0.93
C GLU A 320 17.77 -2.16 1.51
N GLN A 321 18.68 -2.37 2.46
CA GLN A 321 18.85 -3.67 3.09
C GLN A 321 17.57 -4.17 3.79
N ASN A 322 16.87 -3.31 4.55
CA ASN A 322 15.65 -3.74 5.24
C ASN A 322 14.50 -3.99 4.24
N VAL A 323 14.40 -3.21 3.17
CA VAL A 323 13.39 -3.45 2.12
C VAL A 323 13.65 -4.76 1.40
N ILE A 324 14.91 -5.08 1.08
CA ILE A 324 15.28 -6.37 0.48
C ILE A 324 14.90 -7.52 1.41
N GLU A 325 15.22 -7.43 2.69
CA GLU A 325 14.87 -8.47 3.68
C GLU A 325 13.35 -8.64 3.79
N LEU A 326 12.58 -7.54 3.78
CA LEU A 326 11.12 -7.60 3.75
C LEU A 326 10.59 -8.22 2.44
N MET A 327 11.20 -7.91 1.30
CA MET A 327 10.85 -8.51 0.02
C MET A 327 11.09 -10.02 0.04
N GLU A 328 12.26 -10.48 0.51
CA GLU A 328 12.59 -11.90 0.63
C GLU A 328 11.60 -12.65 1.53
N MET A 329 11.19 -12.04 2.65
CA MET A 329 10.16 -12.62 3.54
C MET A 329 8.80 -12.78 2.83
N ILE A 330 8.42 -11.85 1.96
CA ILE A 330 7.13 -11.85 1.27
C ILE A 330 7.16 -12.75 0.02
N GLU A 331 8.22 -12.67 -0.79
CA GLU A 331 8.38 -13.42 -2.04
C GLU A 331 8.44 -14.94 -1.82
N ASN A 332 8.94 -15.38 -0.67
CA ASN A 332 9.03 -16.81 -0.34
C ASN A 332 7.68 -17.54 -0.46
N HIS A 333 6.58 -16.85 -0.18
CA HIS A 333 5.24 -17.42 -0.33
C HIS A 333 4.60 -17.08 -1.67
N LYS A 334 4.97 -15.94 -2.28
CA LYS A 334 4.34 -15.39 -3.49
C LYS A 334 5.32 -14.51 -4.29
N SER A 335 5.90 -15.06 -5.35
CA SER A 335 6.76 -14.31 -6.27
C SER A 335 6.03 -13.17 -7.01
N ASP A 336 4.70 -13.16 -7.05
CA ASP A 336 3.89 -12.21 -7.82
C ASP A 336 3.39 -10.99 -7.05
N THR A 337 3.71 -10.87 -5.76
CA THR A 337 3.20 -9.78 -4.90
C THR A 337 3.88 -8.44 -5.12
N LEU A 338 5.12 -8.38 -5.64
CA LEU A 338 5.84 -7.10 -5.76
C LEU A 338 5.42 -6.31 -7.01
N VAL A 339 5.22 -4.99 -6.83
CA VAL A 339 4.75 -4.07 -7.88
C VAL A 339 5.84 -3.68 -8.88
N SER A 340 7.09 -3.51 -8.44
CA SER A 340 8.16 -2.90 -9.25
C SER A 340 8.98 -3.92 -10.04
N ARG A 341 8.33 -4.84 -10.76
CA ARG A 341 9.04 -5.82 -11.59
C ARG A 341 9.78 -5.14 -12.75
N GLY A 342 11.07 -5.44 -12.89
CA GLY A 342 11.90 -4.97 -14.01
C GLY A 342 12.73 -3.71 -13.78
N GLN A 343 12.62 -3.05 -12.62
CA GLN A 343 13.48 -1.93 -12.23
C GLN A 343 14.51 -2.38 -11.18
N SER A 344 15.66 -1.68 -11.10
CA SER A 344 16.60 -1.93 -9.99
C SER A 344 15.95 -1.59 -8.65
N ILE A 345 16.24 -2.39 -7.62
CA ILE A 345 15.71 -2.18 -6.26
C ILE A 345 16.10 -0.79 -5.75
N SER A 346 17.36 -0.39 -5.93
CA SER A 346 17.87 0.92 -5.52
C SER A 346 17.13 2.07 -6.20
N GLN A 347 16.79 1.95 -7.49
CA GLN A 347 15.97 2.95 -8.19
C GLN A 347 14.55 3.00 -7.63
N SER A 348 13.90 1.84 -7.45
CA SER A 348 12.54 1.78 -6.91
C SER A 348 12.48 2.42 -5.52
N ILE A 349 13.47 2.16 -4.68
CA ILE A 349 13.58 2.71 -3.33
C ILE A 349 13.84 4.21 -3.38
N GLN A 350 14.73 4.69 -4.24
CA GLN A 350 14.97 6.13 -4.39
C GLN A 350 13.71 6.87 -4.88
N SER A 351 13.01 6.33 -5.88
CA SER A 351 11.76 6.92 -6.37
C SER A 351 10.69 6.95 -5.26
N SER A 352 10.51 5.86 -4.50
CA SER A 352 9.57 5.84 -3.37
C SER A 352 9.98 6.74 -2.21
N LEU A 353 11.27 6.87 -1.89
CA LEU A 353 11.76 7.84 -0.90
C LEU A 353 11.43 9.27 -1.35
N ASN A 354 11.65 9.60 -2.63
CA ASN A 354 11.30 10.90 -3.18
C ASN A 354 9.79 11.18 -3.07
N LEU A 355 8.95 10.19 -3.40
CA LEU A 355 7.49 10.29 -3.25
C LEU A 355 7.06 10.52 -1.80
N LEU A 356 7.62 9.74 -0.87
CA LEU A 356 7.33 9.85 0.57
C LEU A 356 7.83 11.18 1.15
N SER A 357 8.95 11.71 0.68
CA SER A 357 9.45 13.03 1.10
C SER A 357 8.65 14.18 0.52
N GLN A 358 8.25 14.11 -0.75
CA GLN A 358 7.38 15.11 -1.37
C GLN A 358 6.00 15.18 -0.70
N SER A 359 5.48 14.05 -0.21
CA SER A 359 4.24 13.97 0.56
C SER A 359 4.41 14.23 2.06
N ASN A 360 5.61 14.64 2.49
CA ASN A 360 5.95 14.96 3.88
C ASN A 360 5.79 13.78 4.86
N VAL A 361 5.79 12.53 4.38
CA VAL A 361 5.71 11.34 5.24
C VAL A 361 7.08 10.99 5.82
N VAL A 362 8.14 11.16 5.02
CA VAL A 362 9.52 10.87 5.38
C VAL A 362 10.39 12.11 5.19
N GLN A 363 11.21 12.44 6.17
CA GLN A 363 12.19 13.51 6.08
C GLN A 363 13.61 12.96 6.02
N GLN A 364 14.50 13.69 5.35
CA GLN A 364 15.94 13.45 5.36
C GLN A 364 16.59 14.33 6.42
N ILE A 365 17.37 13.72 7.30
CA ILE A 365 18.15 14.37 8.35
C ILE A 365 19.63 14.26 7.98
N GLY A 366 20.32 15.41 7.93
CA GLY A 366 21.73 15.49 7.53
C GLY A 366 21.93 15.46 6.01
N ASN A 367 23.19 15.52 5.60
CA ASN A 367 23.60 15.65 4.20
C ASN A 367 24.55 14.50 3.80
N GLY A 368 24.64 14.22 2.49
CA GLY A 368 25.57 13.22 1.95
C GLY A 368 25.16 11.77 2.20
N LEU A 369 26.13 10.84 2.10
CA LEU A 369 25.91 9.39 2.21
C LEU A 369 25.52 8.91 3.62
N THR A 370 25.77 9.75 4.64
CA THR A 370 25.39 9.48 6.03
C THR A 370 24.02 10.04 6.39
N ALA A 371 23.35 10.70 5.45
CA ALA A 371 22.00 11.22 5.67
C ALA A 371 21.05 10.08 6.04
N LYS A 372 20.21 10.34 7.04
CA LYS A 372 19.24 9.38 7.55
C LYS A 372 17.84 9.81 7.14
N PHE A 373 17.04 8.86 6.70
CA PHE A 373 15.61 9.02 6.50
C PHE A 373 14.88 8.64 7.77
N SER A 374 13.95 9.48 8.21
CA SER A 374 13.07 9.20 9.34
C SER A 374 11.63 9.57 8.99
N ILE A 375 10.67 8.98 9.70
CA ILE A 375 9.26 9.39 9.57
C ILE A 375 9.10 10.78 10.19
N VAL A 376 8.33 11.64 9.52
CA VAL A 376 7.94 12.95 10.07
C VAL A 376 6.98 12.70 11.24
N PRO A 377 7.25 13.21 12.47
CA PRO A 377 6.47 12.89 13.67
C PRO A 377 4.96 13.10 13.51
N GLU A 378 4.54 14.18 12.84
CA GLU A 378 3.13 14.52 12.61
C GLU A 378 2.43 13.53 11.67
N ASN A 379 3.21 12.81 10.84
CA ASN A 379 2.74 11.88 9.81
C ASN A 379 2.97 10.41 10.16
N TYR A 380 3.20 10.09 11.43
CA TYR A 380 3.36 8.71 11.88
C TYR A 380 2.15 7.82 11.55
N LEU A 381 0.93 8.34 11.69
CA LEU A 381 -0.29 7.61 11.28
C LEU A 381 -0.33 7.36 9.78
N THR A 382 0.12 8.32 8.98
CA THR A 382 0.19 8.21 7.53
C THR A 382 1.20 7.14 7.12
N ALA A 383 2.38 7.11 7.74
CA ALA A 383 3.35 6.03 7.54
C ALA A 383 2.80 4.66 7.98
N THR A 384 2.09 4.61 9.12
CA THR A 384 1.42 3.39 9.59
C THR A 384 0.34 2.91 8.62
N TYR A 385 -0.41 3.83 8.02
CA TYR A 385 -1.39 3.51 6.98
C TYR A 385 -0.74 2.78 5.81
N TYR A 386 0.36 3.32 5.28
CA TYR A 386 1.08 2.71 4.15
C TYR A 386 1.73 1.38 4.54
N SER A 387 2.36 1.28 5.71
CA SER A 387 2.90 0.02 6.23
C SER A 387 1.82 -1.06 6.34
N ASN A 388 0.63 -0.70 6.82
CA ASN A 388 -0.51 -1.62 6.95
C ASN A 388 -1.02 -2.18 5.62
N MET A 389 -0.64 -1.59 4.48
CA MET A 389 -0.93 -2.17 3.17
C MET A 389 -0.12 -3.45 2.91
N ALA A 390 1.00 -3.69 3.61
CA ALA A 390 1.83 -4.89 3.48
C ALA A 390 1.70 -5.87 4.67
N VAL A 391 1.18 -5.40 5.82
CA VAL A 391 1.18 -6.16 7.08
C VAL A 391 0.48 -7.53 7.00
N HIS A 392 -0.49 -7.73 6.11
CA HIS A 392 -1.17 -9.01 5.94
C HIS A 392 -0.26 -10.12 5.39
N HIS A 393 0.91 -9.80 4.85
CA HIS A 393 1.96 -10.77 4.51
C HIS A 393 2.95 -11.03 5.65
N LEU A 394 2.97 -10.17 6.68
CA LEU A 394 4.02 -10.15 7.71
C LEU A 394 3.55 -10.65 9.09
N TYR A 395 2.24 -10.83 9.30
CA TYR A 395 1.72 -11.15 10.62
C TYR A 395 2.01 -12.59 11.09
N HIS A 396 2.19 -13.55 10.17
CA HIS A 396 2.64 -14.91 10.51
C HIS A 396 4.00 -14.86 11.21
N ARG A 397 4.95 -14.13 10.61
CA ARG A 397 6.29 -13.90 11.17
C ARG A 397 6.23 -13.25 12.55
N ALA A 398 5.40 -12.21 12.69
CA ALA A 398 5.16 -11.55 13.98
C ALA A 398 4.59 -12.51 15.05
N PHE A 399 3.71 -13.43 14.68
CA PHE A 399 3.15 -14.41 15.60
C PHE A 399 4.18 -15.46 16.03
N ILE A 400 5.00 -15.94 15.09
CA ILE A 400 6.09 -16.88 15.36
C ILE A 400 7.09 -16.26 16.34
N GLU A 401 7.52 -15.02 16.10
CA GLU A 401 8.44 -14.30 17.00
C GLU A 401 7.91 -14.24 18.44
N VAL A 402 6.66 -13.83 18.62
CA VAL A 402 6.03 -13.73 19.96
C VAL A 402 5.86 -15.12 20.59
N ALA A 403 5.46 -16.13 19.81
CA ALA A 403 5.26 -17.48 20.33
C ALA A 403 6.58 -18.13 20.76
N LEU A 404 7.65 -17.98 19.97
CA LEU A 404 8.99 -18.47 20.32
C LEU A 404 9.54 -17.79 21.58
N ALA A 405 9.34 -16.48 21.72
CA ALA A 405 9.77 -15.76 22.90
C ALA A 405 8.98 -16.14 24.17
N LYS A 406 7.69 -16.46 24.04
CA LYS A 406 6.89 -16.96 25.16
C LYS A 406 7.39 -18.29 25.71
N ILE A 407 7.78 -19.20 24.82
CA ILE A 407 8.28 -20.54 25.20
C ILE A 407 9.79 -20.57 25.47
N HIS A 408 10.51 -19.45 25.29
CA HIS A 408 11.96 -19.38 25.47
C HIS A 408 12.39 -19.86 26.86
N VAL A 409 11.60 -19.55 27.89
CA VAL A 409 11.85 -19.96 29.28
C VAL A 409 11.22 -21.31 29.64
N ASP A 410 10.38 -21.87 28.78
CA ASP A 410 9.75 -23.17 29.01
C ASP A 410 10.75 -24.30 28.72
N LYS A 411 11.02 -25.14 29.72
CA LYS A 411 11.91 -26.32 29.61
C LYS A 411 11.14 -27.64 29.55
N SER A 412 9.81 -27.60 29.40
CA SER A 412 8.97 -28.79 29.32
C SER A 412 9.19 -29.58 28.02
N GLU A 413 8.85 -30.87 28.05
CA GLU A 413 8.80 -31.71 26.84
C GLU A 413 7.60 -31.36 25.93
N ASN A 414 6.61 -30.61 26.46
CA ASN A 414 5.42 -30.17 25.74
C ASN A 414 5.60 -28.82 25.02
N ARG A 415 6.83 -28.32 24.93
CA ARG A 415 7.14 -26.99 24.39
C ARG A 415 6.56 -26.74 22.99
N ILE A 416 6.57 -27.75 22.11
CA ILE A 416 5.99 -27.64 20.76
C ILE A 416 4.47 -27.46 20.81
N PHE A 417 3.80 -28.11 21.76
CA PHE A 417 2.37 -27.93 21.99
C PHE A 417 2.06 -26.53 22.52
N ASP A 418 2.87 -26.04 23.46
CA ASP A 418 2.74 -24.69 24.02
C ASP A 418 3.00 -23.60 22.96
N PHE A 419 3.93 -23.84 22.02
CA PHE A 419 4.12 -23.00 20.84
C PHE A 419 2.82 -22.87 20.02
N TRP A 420 2.22 -24.00 19.65
CA TRP A 420 0.99 -24.02 18.85
C TRP A 420 -0.21 -23.44 19.60
N GLN A 421 -0.32 -23.67 20.91
CA GLN A 421 -1.30 -22.99 21.74
C GLN A 421 -1.12 -21.49 21.72
N SER A 422 0.12 -21.00 21.82
CA SER A 422 0.43 -19.58 21.73
C SER A 422 0.05 -18.99 20.36
N ILE A 423 0.37 -19.67 19.26
CA ILE A 423 -0.04 -19.27 17.90
C ILE A 423 -1.57 -19.14 17.79
N MET A 424 -2.32 -20.13 18.28
CA MET A 424 -3.79 -20.10 18.25
C MET A 424 -4.38 -19.02 19.17
N ALA A 425 -3.75 -18.77 20.32
CA ALA A 425 -4.13 -17.67 21.20
C ALA A 425 -3.89 -16.30 20.55
N LEU A 426 -2.79 -16.12 19.82
CA LEU A 426 -2.51 -14.90 19.05
C LEU A 426 -3.52 -14.72 17.91
N ARG A 427 -3.86 -15.79 17.19
CA ARG A 427 -4.92 -15.79 16.18
C ARG A 427 -6.25 -15.32 16.76
N ASP A 428 -6.65 -15.82 17.94
CA ASP A 428 -7.88 -15.37 18.62
C ASP A 428 -7.79 -13.91 19.09
N GLN A 429 -6.66 -13.52 19.67
CA GLN A 429 -6.41 -12.16 20.17
C GLN A 429 -6.56 -11.12 19.04
N PHE A 430 -6.00 -11.37 17.86
CA PHE A 430 -5.98 -10.41 16.76
C PHE A 430 -7.04 -10.68 15.68
N LYS A 431 -8.07 -11.47 15.96
CA LYS A 431 -9.13 -11.82 14.97
C LYS A 431 -9.96 -10.67 14.43
N PHE A 432 -9.90 -9.50 15.08
CA PHE A 432 -10.53 -8.28 14.57
C PHE A 432 -9.56 -7.42 13.75
N GLU A 433 -8.27 -7.77 13.72
CA GLU A 433 -7.21 -7.06 13.01
C GLU A 433 -6.80 -7.71 11.69
N PHE A 434 -6.89 -9.04 11.61
CA PHE A 434 -6.48 -9.83 10.45
C PHE A 434 -7.58 -10.80 10.01
N PHE A 435 -7.54 -11.17 8.73
CA PHE A 435 -8.44 -12.16 8.13
C PHE A 435 -7.64 -13.43 7.84
N TYR A 436 -7.96 -14.50 8.57
CA TYR A 436 -7.22 -15.76 8.52
C TYR A 436 -7.91 -16.80 7.64
N SER A 437 -7.11 -17.73 7.15
CA SER A 437 -7.56 -19.03 6.65
C SER A 437 -8.25 -19.84 7.77
N ASN A 438 -8.85 -20.97 7.39
CA ASN A 438 -9.36 -21.94 8.38
C ASN A 438 -8.21 -22.44 9.29
N LYS A 439 -8.54 -23.07 10.42
CA LYS A 439 -7.51 -23.43 11.41
C LYS A 439 -6.46 -24.41 10.90
N ALA A 440 -6.82 -25.35 10.02
CA ALA A 440 -5.89 -26.34 9.47
C ALA A 440 -4.89 -25.64 8.54
N ASN A 441 -5.41 -24.95 7.51
CA ASN A 441 -4.59 -24.20 6.56
C ASN A 441 -3.73 -23.13 7.26
N PHE A 442 -4.21 -22.53 8.35
CA PHE A 442 -3.46 -21.55 9.12
C PHE A 442 -2.22 -22.15 9.80
N SER A 443 -2.33 -23.38 10.31
CA SER A 443 -1.18 -24.09 10.87
C SER A 443 -0.16 -24.39 9.78
N ASP A 444 -0.60 -24.86 8.61
CA ASP A 444 0.28 -25.12 7.46
C ASP A 444 1.01 -23.84 7.01
N GLU A 445 0.30 -22.70 6.97
CA GLU A 445 0.86 -21.39 6.64
C GLU A 445 1.98 -20.98 7.64
N ILE A 446 1.83 -21.31 8.93
CA ILE A 446 2.86 -21.07 9.97
C ILE A 446 4.04 -22.04 9.82
N GLU A 447 3.80 -23.30 9.48
CA GLU A 447 4.87 -24.28 9.25
C GLU A 447 5.74 -23.93 8.05
N ILE A 448 5.15 -23.45 6.95
CA ILE A 448 5.91 -22.98 5.78
C ILE A 448 6.84 -21.83 6.18
N GLU A 449 6.35 -20.88 6.99
CA GLU A 449 7.15 -19.76 7.49
C GLU A 449 8.26 -20.21 8.45
N LEU A 450 8.00 -21.20 9.32
CA LEU A 450 9.01 -21.81 10.19
C LEU A 450 10.08 -22.58 9.41
N ASN A 451 9.70 -23.30 8.36
CA ASN A 451 10.63 -24.02 7.50
C ASN A 451 11.56 -23.05 6.75
N PHE A 452 11.03 -21.91 6.30
CA PHE A 452 11.83 -20.85 5.70
C PHE A 452 12.80 -20.22 6.70
N LEU A 453 12.34 -19.99 7.92
CA LEU A 453 13.14 -19.48 9.03
C LEU A 453 14.33 -20.37 9.36
N ASN A 454 14.04 -21.64 9.60
CA ASN A 454 15.02 -22.62 10.00
C ASN A 454 14.47 -24.02 9.70
N PRO A 455 15.00 -24.75 8.70
CA PRO A 455 14.52 -26.09 8.36
C PRO A 455 14.59 -27.12 9.52
N ASN A 456 15.35 -26.82 10.58
CA ASN A 456 15.47 -27.67 11.77
C ASN A 456 14.62 -27.17 12.95
N TRP A 457 13.66 -26.27 12.73
CA TRP A 457 12.82 -25.68 13.78
C TRP A 457 12.15 -26.76 14.66
N GLU A 458 11.65 -27.84 14.07
CA GLU A 458 10.96 -28.92 14.79
C GLU A 458 11.90 -29.58 15.82
N LYS A 459 13.13 -29.93 15.40
CA LYS A 459 14.16 -30.48 16.29
C LYS A 459 14.59 -29.51 17.38
N ILE A 460 14.50 -28.20 17.13
CA ILE A 460 14.82 -27.18 18.13
C ILE A 460 13.69 -27.12 19.18
N LEU A 461 12.43 -27.10 18.75
CA LEU A 461 11.27 -27.03 19.65
C LEU A 461 11.06 -28.32 20.45
N MET A 462 11.40 -29.49 19.89
CA MET A 462 11.32 -30.78 20.59
C MET A 462 12.47 -31.01 21.60
N SER A 463 13.53 -30.18 21.58
CA SER A 463 14.72 -30.39 22.42
C SER A 463 14.73 -29.42 23.61
N PRO A 464 14.51 -29.87 24.86
CA PRO A 464 14.48 -29.01 26.04
C PRO A 464 15.75 -28.18 26.27
N LYS A 465 16.90 -28.68 25.80
CA LYS A 465 18.22 -28.04 25.95
C LYS A 465 18.48 -26.92 24.93
N LYS A 466 17.76 -26.90 23.81
CA LYS A 466 17.97 -25.89 22.76
C LYS A 466 17.11 -24.68 23.04
N ASP A 467 17.64 -23.51 22.71
CA ASP A 467 16.94 -22.24 22.82
C ASP A 467 15.98 -22.05 21.62
N PRO A 468 14.65 -21.93 21.81
CA PRO A 468 13.70 -21.60 20.75
C PRO A 468 14.02 -20.31 19.99
N LEU A 469 14.61 -19.31 20.64
CA LEU A 469 15.00 -18.05 20.00
C LEU A 469 16.14 -18.22 18.99
N SER A 470 16.89 -19.33 19.03
CA SER A 470 17.90 -19.64 18.01
C SER A 470 17.29 -19.83 16.61
N ILE A 471 15.98 -20.10 16.50
CA ILE A 471 15.25 -20.10 15.21
C ILE A 471 15.25 -18.70 14.57
N LEU A 472 15.31 -17.65 15.39
CA LEU A 472 15.35 -16.26 14.93
C LEU A 472 16.78 -15.74 14.69
N GLN A 473 17.80 -16.57 14.93
CA GLN A 473 19.20 -16.17 14.79
C GLN A 473 19.51 -15.80 13.34
N GLY A 474 20.15 -14.63 13.14
CA GLY A 474 20.48 -14.10 11.80
C GLY A 474 19.42 -13.16 11.21
N GLN A 475 18.26 -13.03 11.84
CA GLN A 475 17.30 -11.99 11.47
C GLN A 475 17.77 -10.61 11.90
N LYS A 476 17.70 -9.64 10.99
CA LYS A 476 18.09 -8.26 11.28
C LYS A 476 16.91 -7.33 11.59
N MET A 477 15.67 -7.83 11.52
CA MET A 477 14.48 -7.04 11.78
C MET A 477 13.40 -7.88 12.49
N VAL A 478 12.75 -7.27 13.48
CA VAL A 478 11.67 -7.85 14.28
C VAL A 478 10.33 -7.36 13.75
N MET A 479 9.48 -8.26 13.26
CA MET A 479 8.17 -7.92 12.69
C MET A 479 7.14 -7.63 13.77
N SER A 480 7.19 -8.34 14.90
CA SER A 480 6.20 -8.24 15.98
C SER A 480 6.04 -6.81 16.51
N GLN A 481 7.12 -6.04 16.60
CA GLN A 481 7.06 -4.62 16.99
C GLN A 481 6.29 -3.76 15.98
N VAL A 482 6.55 -3.93 14.68
CA VAL A 482 5.94 -3.09 13.64
C VAL A 482 4.49 -3.50 13.40
N VAL A 483 4.23 -4.80 13.43
CA VAL A 483 2.95 -5.41 13.08
C VAL A 483 1.96 -5.36 14.23
N LEU A 484 2.37 -5.63 15.49
CA LEU A 484 1.42 -5.89 16.58
C LEU A 484 1.29 -4.76 17.61
N SER A 485 2.34 -3.96 17.82
CA SER A 485 2.40 -3.03 18.97
C SER A 485 1.25 -2.01 18.96
N THR A 486 0.86 -1.49 17.80
CA THR A 486 -0.28 -0.57 17.67
C THR A 486 -1.59 -1.18 18.16
N TYR A 487 -1.84 -2.47 17.88
CA TYR A 487 -3.06 -3.15 18.31
C TYR A 487 -3.04 -3.48 19.79
N ILE A 488 -1.88 -3.92 20.30
CA ILE A 488 -1.70 -4.26 21.72
C ILE A 488 -1.98 -3.02 22.57
N GLU A 489 -1.38 -1.88 22.22
CA GLU A 489 -1.61 -0.63 22.94
C GLU A 489 -3.07 -0.15 22.84
N ALA A 490 -3.69 -0.23 21.65
CA ALA A 490 -5.11 0.11 21.49
C ALA A 490 -5.99 -0.75 22.41
N TYR A 491 -5.68 -2.03 22.54
CA TYR A 491 -6.44 -2.96 23.38
C TYR A 491 -6.17 -2.72 24.87
N LYS A 492 -4.95 -2.30 25.25
CA LYS A 492 -4.64 -1.86 26.63
C LYS A 492 -5.52 -0.69 27.04
N VAL A 493 -5.67 0.29 26.14
CA VAL A 493 -6.56 1.45 26.35
C VAL A 493 -8.01 1.02 26.54
N VAL A 494 -8.54 0.12 25.70
CA VAL A 494 -9.91 -0.40 25.86
C VAL A 494 -10.08 -1.15 27.18
N ALA A 495 -9.14 -2.03 27.53
CA ALA A 495 -9.16 -2.79 28.77
C ALA A 495 -9.11 -1.87 30.00
N LYS A 496 -8.36 -0.78 29.94
CA LYS A 496 -8.26 0.24 31.00
C LYS A 496 -9.55 1.06 31.10
N ALA A 497 -10.07 1.58 29.99
CA ALA A 497 -11.30 2.36 29.96
C ALA A 497 -12.52 1.56 30.45
N LEU A 498 -12.59 0.27 30.15
CA LEU A 498 -13.67 -0.59 30.66
C LEU A 498 -13.61 -0.80 32.19
N GLN A 499 -12.43 -0.66 32.82
CA GLN A 499 -12.31 -0.77 34.28
C GLN A 499 -12.92 0.43 35.01
N THR A 500 -13.02 1.59 34.35
CA THR A 500 -13.56 2.83 34.92
C THR A 500 -15.04 3.04 34.58
N LEU A 501 -15.61 2.17 33.75
CA LEU A 501 -17.02 2.25 33.33
C LEU A 501 -17.96 1.96 34.50
N ASP A 502 -18.94 2.85 34.73
CA ASP A 502 -20.03 2.60 35.68
C ASP A 502 -21.01 1.56 35.11
N PRO A 503 -21.10 0.35 35.70
CA PRO A 503 -21.95 -0.73 35.18
C PRO A 503 -23.45 -0.45 35.29
N LYS A 504 -23.85 0.59 36.04
CA LYS A 504 -25.24 1.04 36.16
C LYS A 504 -25.70 1.87 34.97
N ARG A 505 -24.77 2.49 34.23
CA ARG A 505 -25.11 3.26 33.03
C ARG A 505 -25.37 2.34 31.85
N LYS A 506 -26.30 2.75 30.98
CA LYS A 506 -26.54 2.06 29.72
C LYS A 506 -25.27 2.10 28.87
N TYR A 507 -24.82 0.93 28.42
CA TYR A 507 -23.65 0.80 27.59
C TYR A 507 -23.92 1.36 26.17
N GLU A 508 -23.05 2.26 25.70
CA GLU A 508 -23.08 2.80 24.35
C GLU A 508 -21.66 2.85 23.74
N ASP A 509 -21.51 2.28 22.54
CA ASP A 509 -20.20 2.19 21.86
C ASP A 509 -19.55 3.55 21.65
N ASN A 510 -20.32 4.57 21.27
CA ASN A 510 -19.79 5.90 20.99
C ASN A 510 -19.29 6.61 22.24
N GLN A 511 -19.93 6.38 23.39
CA GLN A 511 -19.49 6.94 24.66
C GLN A 511 -18.17 6.29 25.10
N LEU A 512 -18.09 4.95 25.04
CA LEU A 512 -16.86 4.23 25.37
C LEU A 512 -15.71 4.62 24.43
N LEU A 513 -15.98 4.78 23.13
CA LEU A 513 -14.98 5.22 22.16
C LEU A 513 -14.36 6.56 22.57
N THR A 514 -15.18 7.55 22.96
CA THR A 514 -14.71 8.84 23.46
C THR A 514 -13.92 8.70 24.75
N THR A 515 -14.36 7.86 25.68
CA THR A 515 -13.61 7.58 26.92
C THR A 515 -12.25 6.96 26.62
N CYS A 516 -12.17 6.00 25.69
CA CYS A 516 -10.91 5.39 25.28
C CYS A 516 -9.96 6.42 24.65
N LEU A 517 -10.47 7.38 23.86
CA LEU A 517 -9.61 8.44 23.31
C LEU A 517 -8.95 9.25 24.42
N PHE A 518 -9.72 9.67 25.43
CA PHE A 518 -9.19 10.40 26.59
C PHE A 518 -8.21 9.56 27.43
N VAL A 519 -8.60 8.32 27.77
CA VAL A 519 -7.75 7.41 28.56
C VAL A 519 -6.45 7.10 27.82
N GLY A 520 -6.48 6.98 26.49
CA GLY A 520 -5.28 6.75 25.70
C GLY A 520 -4.32 7.95 25.72
N GLU A 521 -4.82 9.19 25.66
CA GLU A 521 -3.98 10.39 25.85
C GLU A 521 -3.34 10.41 27.24
N GLU A 522 -4.11 10.11 28.28
CA GLU A 522 -3.61 10.01 29.66
C GLU A 522 -2.52 8.92 29.79
N MET A 523 -2.77 7.73 29.25
CA MET A 523 -1.81 6.62 29.26
C MET A 523 -0.53 6.96 28.49
N HIS A 524 -0.64 7.71 27.40
CA HIS A 524 0.52 8.18 26.64
C HIS A 524 1.36 9.17 27.45
N TRP A 525 0.74 10.15 28.11
CA TRP A 525 1.46 11.12 28.97
C TRP A 525 2.17 10.46 30.15
N LYS A 526 1.64 9.33 30.66
CA LYS A 526 2.27 8.53 31.71
C LYS A 526 3.35 7.57 31.20
N GLY A 527 3.55 7.46 29.89
CA GLY A 527 4.47 6.50 29.29
C GLY A 527 3.98 5.04 29.35
N GLU A 528 2.70 4.80 29.61
CA GLU A 528 2.11 3.44 29.64
C GLU A 528 1.87 2.88 28.22
N ILE A 529 1.79 3.76 27.23
CA ILE A 529 1.79 3.47 25.79
C ILE A 529 2.79 4.38 25.08
N HIS A 530 3.48 3.85 24.08
CA HIS A 530 4.55 4.55 23.38
C HIS A 530 4.01 5.35 22.18
N ARG A 531 3.00 4.81 21.49
CA ARG A 531 2.48 5.37 20.24
C ARG A 531 1.08 5.92 20.47
N VAL A 532 0.92 7.24 20.51
CA VAL A 532 -0.38 7.90 20.63
C VAL A 532 -1.33 7.52 19.47
N GLU A 533 -0.77 7.03 18.36
CA GLU A 533 -1.47 6.48 17.19
C GLU A 533 -2.30 5.24 17.46
N SER A 534 -1.92 4.46 18.47
CA SER A 534 -2.69 3.33 18.99
C SER A 534 -4.07 3.77 19.49
N VAL A 535 -4.22 5.05 19.82
CA VAL A 535 -5.45 5.68 20.30
C VAL A 535 -6.27 6.28 19.15
N SER A 536 -6.40 5.55 18.04
CA SER A 536 -7.28 5.95 16.94
C SER A 536 -8.60 5.18 16.97
N LYS A 537 -9.68 5.84 16.53
CA LYS A 537 -11.04 5.28 16.53
C LYS A 537 -11.12 3.89 15.88
N PRO A 538 -10.48 3.60 14.72
CA PRO A 538 -10.55 2.28 14.11
C PRO A 538 -9.95 1.16 15.00
N PHE A 539 -8.77 1.37 15.58
CA PHE A 539 -8.11 0.35 16.41
C PHE A 539 -8.85 0.13 17.73
N ILE A 540 -9.32 1.22 18.37
CA ILE A 540 -10.17 1.13 19.56
C ILE A 540 -11.47 0.38 19.26
N THR A 541 -12.10 0.65 18.11
CA THR A 541 -13.35 -0.04 17.70
C THR A 541 -13.14 -1.55 17.60
N ASN A 542 -12.00 -1.99 17.07
CA ASN A 542 -11.67 -3.42 17.04
C ASN A 542 -11.39 -3.98 18.45
N GLY A 543 -10.73 -3.21 19.32
CA GLY A 543 -10.56 -3.58 20.74
C GLY A 543 -11.89 -3.74 21.47
N ILE A 544 -12.87 -2.85 21.21
CA ILE A 544 -14.23 -2.96 21.74
C ILE A 544 -14.93 -4.22 21.20
N ARG A 545 -14.76 -4.54 19.91
CA ARG A 545 -15.30 -5.80 19.34
C ARG A 545 -14.71 -7.03 20.01
N LEU A 546 -13.40 -7.03 20.28
CA LEU A 546 -12.75 -8.11 21.03
C LEU A 546 -13.28 -8.22 22.45
N ALA A 547 -13.41 -7.09 23.16
CA ALA A 547 -13.98 -7.07 24.50
C ALA A 547 -15.41 -7.62 24.54
N LYS A 548 -16.26 -7.27 23.55
CA LYS A 548 -17.61 -7.84 23.39
C LYS A 548 -17.58 -9.33 23.15
N ASN A 549 -16.73 -9.79 22.22
CA ASN A 549 -16.60 -11.20 21.91
C ASN A 549 -16.13 -12.02 23.13
N ARG A 550 -15.23 -11.47 23.94
CA ARG A 550 -14.78 -12.06 25.20
C ARG A 550 -15.78 -11.92 26.34
N ASN A 551 -16.94 -11.30 26.12
CA ASN A 551 -17.91 -10.97 27.17
C ASN A 551 -17.25 -10.21 28.35
N ALA A 552 -16.39 -9.23 28.05
CA ALA A 552 -15.63 -8.43 29.01
C ALA A 552 -16.27 -7.07 29.33
N ILE A 553 -17.34 -6.68 28.62
CA ILE A 553 -18.07 -5.42 28.87
C ILE A 553 -18.81 -5.51 30.23
N PRO A 554 -18.59 -4.59 31.19
CA PRO A 554 -19.35 -4.53 32.44
C PRO A 554 -20.84 -4.33 32.21
N SER A 555 -21.68 -4.98 33.03
CA SER A 555 -23.15 -4.87 32.89
C SER A 555 -23.87 -5.13 34.22
N GLY A 556 -24.78 -4.23 34.60
CA GLY A 556 -25.61 -4.40 35.79
C GLY A 556 -24.81 -4.33 37.09
N LYS A 557 -24.73 -5.45 37.83
CA LYS A 557 -23.89 -5.55 39.04
C LYS A 557 -22.50 -6.14 38.77
N ASP A 558 -22.29 -6.81 37.63
CA ASP A 558 -21.01 -7.43 37.29
C ASP A 558 -20.07 -6.41 36.64
N ARG A 559 -19.07 -5.99 37.41
CA ARG A 559 -18.03 -5.04 36.97
C ARG A 559 -16.93 -5.71 36.14
N LYS A 560 -16.82 -7.04 36.13
CA LYS A 560 -15.80 -7.82 35.41
C LYS A 560 -14.34 -7.38 35.64
N ILE A 561 -14.05 -6.70 36.76
CA ILE A 561 -12.74 -6.09 37.04
C ILE A 561 -11.60 -7.11 37.01
N LYS A 562 -11.79 -8.29 37.62
CA LYS A 562 -10.76 -9.35 37.63
C LYS A 562 -10.39 -9.78 36.20
N LYS A 563 -11.39 -9.96 35.35
CA LYS A 563 -11.21 -10.36 33.94
C LYS A 563 -10.53 -9.26 33.12
N LEU A 564 -10.92 -8.01 33.32
CA LEU A 564 -10.32 -6.86 32.64
C LEU A 564 -8.86 -6.64 33.06
N LYS A 565 -8.55 -6.78 34.36
CA LYS A 565 -7.17 -6.71 34.87
C LYS A 565 -6.30 -7.85 34.32
N GLN A 566 -6.85 -9.06 34.23
CA GLN A 566 -6.16 -10.20 33.64
C GLN A 566 -5.87 -9.96 32.14
N TRP A 567 -6.87 -9.49 31.38
CA TRP A 567 -6.67 -9.17 29.96
C TRP A 567 -5.65 -8.04 29.74
N TYR A 568 -5.69 -6.99 30.59
CA TYR A 568 -4.68 -5.94 30.56
C TYR A 568 -3.27 -6.50 30.83
N LYS A 569 -3.14 -7.38 31.83
CA LYS A 569 -1.86 -8.02 32.18
C LYS A 569 -1.31 -8.84 31.02
N GLU A 570 -2.15 -9.64 30.37
CA GLU A 570 -1.76 -10.43 29.17
C GLU A 570 -1.22 -9.54 28.04
N LEU A 571 -1.86 -8.38 27.81
CA LEU A 571 -1.40 -7.41 26.81
C LEU A 571 -0.08 -6.76 27.20
N ASP A 572 0.10 -6.44 28.48
CA ASP A 572 1.33 -5.85 29.00
C ASP A 572 2.51 -6.84 28.94
N GLU A 573 2.27 -8.11 29.27
CA GLU A 573 3.22 -9.20 29.07
C GLU A 573 3.63 -9.33 27.59
N MET A 574 2.69 -9.21 26.64
CA MET A 574 3.03 -9.21 25.21
C MET A 574 3.90 -8.01 24.81
N SER A 575 3.60 -6.80 25.31
CA SER A 575 4.46 -5.63 25.07
C SER A 575 5.89 -5.86 25.59
N ASN A 576 6.04 -6.47 26.77
CA ASN A 576 7.34 -6.80 27.34
C ASN A 576 8.08 -7.87 26.51
N ILE A 577 7.37 -8.90 26.05
CA ILE A 577 7.94 -9.94 25.17
C ILE A 577 8.50 -9.33 23.88
N ILE A 578 7.74 -8.43 23.24
CA ILE A 578 8.20 -7.76 22.02
C ILE A 578 9.49 -6.97 22.28
N ARG A 579 9.59 -6.29 23.43
CA ARG A 579 10.82 -5.58 23.83
C ARG A 579 12.01 -6.53 24.03
N VAL A 580 11.81 -7.69 24.66
CA VAL A 580 12.86 -8.71 24.82
C VAL A 580 13.38 -9.20 23.47
N ILE A 581 12.49 -9.43 22.50
CA ILE A 581 12.88 -9.85 21.14
C ILE A 581 13.72 -8.75 20.45
N GLN A 582 13.39 -7.47 20.67
CA GLN A 582 14.18 -6.35 20.16
C GLN A 582 15.59 -6.30 20.74
N ASP A 583 15.73 -6.53 22.05
CA ASP A 583 17.04 -6.54 22.72
C ASP A 583 17.90 -7.71 22.19
N TYR A 584 17.29 -8.89 21.97
CA TYR A 584 17.97 -10.07 21.41
C TYR A 584 18.48 -9.83 19.98
N THR A 585 17.70 -9.15 19.15
CA THR A 585 18.07 -8.88 17.74
C THR A 585 19.02 -7.69 17.58
N SER A 586 18.99 -6.72 18.50
CA SER A 586 19.89 -5.56 18.48
C SER A 586 21.34 -5.92 18.85
N GLN A 587 21.56 -7.02 19.59
CA GLN A 587 22.91 -7.52 19.92
C GLN A 587 23.65 -8.14 18.73
N VAL A 588 22.96 -8.39 17.60
CA VAL A 588 23.54 -9.01 16.39
C VAL A 588 24.04 -7.95 15.37
N THR A 589 23.78 -6.67 15.61
CA THR A 589 24.14 -5.56 14.70
C THR A 589 25.43 -4.85 15.11
N ASP A 590 26.57 -5.52 15.00
CA ASP A 590 27.90 -4.85 15.03
C ASP A 590 28.83 -5.30 13.89
N THR A 591 28.27 -5.80 12.80
CA THR A 591 29.03 -6.05 11.57
C THR A 591 28.84 -4.88 10.63
N LYS A 592 29.95 -4.23 10.23
CA LYS A 592 30.04 -3.43 9.00
C LYS A 592 29.21 -4.15 7.94
N ALA A 593 28.09 -3.57 7.53
CA ALA A 593 27.12 -4.23 6.67
C ALA A 593 27.75 -4.54 5.31
N ILE A 594 28.34 -5.73 5.20
CA ILE A 594 28.74 -6.34 3.93
C ILE A 594 27.44 -6.93 3.38
N ILE A 595 26.91 -6.28 2.34
CA ILE A 595 25.79 -6.81 1.56
C ILE A 595 26.29 -8.13 0.95
N PRO A 596 25.63 -9.28 1.19
CA PRO A 596 25.95 -10.50 0.48
C PRO A 596 25.69 -10.25 -1.01
N ILE A 597 26.75 -10.32 -1.82
CA ILE A 597 26.74 -9.93 -3.25
C ILE A 597 25.93 -10.92 -4.11
N ASN A 598 25.65 -12.11 -3.58
CA ASN A 598 24.86 -13.11 -4.30
C ASN A 598 23.39 -13.05 -3.88
N ARG A 599 22.55 -12.66 -4.85
CA ARG A 599 21.07 -12.72 -4.94
C ARG A 599 20.38 -11.37 -4.70
N ASN A 600 19.49 -10.87 -5.54
CA ASN A 600 18.95 -11.31 -6.83
C ASN A 600 18.61 -10.06 -7.64
N ILE A 601 19.23 -9.91 -8.81
CA ILE A 601 18.58 -9.23 -9.91
C ILE A 601 17.29 -10.02 -10.18
N VAL A 602 16.13 -9.36 -10.19
CA VAL A 602 14.82 -10.01 -10.44
C VAL A 602 14.93 -10.89 -11.70
N PRO A 603 14.48 -12.17 -11.66
CA PRO A 603 14.54 -13.05 -12.82
C PRO A 603 13.91 -12.38 -14.06
N GLY A 604 14.66 -12.32 -15.17
CA GLY A 604 14.19 -11.80 -16.46
C GLY A 604 14.63 -10.37 -16.82
N THR A 605 15.47 -9.69 -16.04
CA THR A 605 16.03 -8.38 -16.47
C THR A 605 17.24 -8.54 -17.39
N LYS A 606 17.43 -7.57 -18.30
CA LYS A 606 18.59 -7.51 -19.21
C LYS A 606 19.93 -7.27 -18.49
N ALA A 607 19.92 -6.88 -17.22
CA ALA A 607 21.11 -6.49 -16.45
C ALA A 607 22.04 -7.67 -16.09
N VAL A 608 21.53 -8.90 -16.09
CA VAL A 608 22.27 -10.11 -15.65
C VAL A 608 23.55 -10.34 -16.48
N GLY A 609 23.50 -10.09 -17.79
CA GLY A 609 24.68 -10.28 -18.66
C GLY A 609 25.75 -9.18 -18.56
N LEU A 610 25.42 -8.01 -17.99
CA LEU A 610 26.31 -6.84 -17.96
C LEU A 610 27.27 -6.86 -16.76
N THR A 611 26.84 -7.40 -15.62
CA THR A 611 27.63 -7.38 -14.38
C THR A 611 28.47 -8.64 -14.16
N GLU A 612 28.14 -9.74 -14.84
CA GLU A 612 28.79 -11.05 -14.66
C GLU A 612 30.30 -11.02 -14.94
N GLN A 613 30.73 -10.29 -15.98
CA GLN A 613 32.16 -10.12 -16.28
C GLN A 613 32.91 -9.35 -15.19
N ILE A 614 32.27 -8.38 -14.56
CA ILE A 614 32.87 -7.57 -13.48
C ILE A 614 32.97 -8.41 -12.22
N LEU A 615 31.91 -9.12 -11.85
CA LEU A 615 31.86 -9.92 -10.63
C LEU A 615 32.77 -11.14 -10.67
N ASN A 616 33.03 -11.68 -11.87
CA ASN A 616 34.00 -12.75 -12.09
C ASN A 616 35.44 -12.23 -12.34
N GLY A 617 35.63 -10.91 -12.34
CA GLY A 617 36.91 -10.26 -12.57
C GLY A 617 37.82 -10.21 -11.33
N GLU A 618 38.95 -9.55 -11.47
CA GLU A 618 39.89 -9.28 -10.39
C GLU A 618 39.31 -8.24 -9.42
N LYS A 619 39.67 -8.32 -8.12
CA LYS A 619 39.20 -7.42 -7.06
C LYS A 619 40.31 -6.48 -6.61
N GLY A 620 39.97 -5.25 -6.22
CA GLY A 620 40.89 -4.32 -5.55
C GLY A 620 40.86 -2.90 -6.11
N SER A 621 41.37 -1.96 -5.33
CA SER A 621 41.32 -0.52 -5.64
C SER A 621 42.27 -0.11 -6.78
N HIS A 622 43.15 -1.02 -7.22
CA HIS A 622 44.02 -0.80 -8.38
C HIS A 622 43.26 -0.81 -9.71
N ILE A 623 42.03 -1.32 -9.74
CA ILE A 623 41.17 -1.28 -10.91
C ILE A 623 40.33 -0.01 -10.86
N GLY A 624 40.49 0.86 -11.85
CA GLY A 624 39.69 2.07 -12.03
C GLY A 624 38.46 1.83 -12.90
N ALA A 625 37.31 2.35 -12.49
CA ALA A 625 36.08 2.35 -13.28
C ALA A 625 35.58 3.78 -13.48
N PHE A 626 35.63 4.27 -14.71
CA PHE A 626 35.33 5.66 -15.06
C PHE A 626 34.01 5.75 -15.81
N PHE A 627 33.08 6.54 -15.28
CA PHE A 627 31.76 6.72 -15.85
C PHE A 627 31.56 8.16 -16.35
N ASP A 628 31.17 8.33 -17.60
CA ASP A 628 30.63 9.61 -18.07
C ASP A 628 29.20 9.80 -17.55
N LEU A 629 28.71 11.04 -17.47
CA LEU A 629 27.37 11.32 -16.94
C LEU A 629 26.30 11.28 -18.05
N ASP A 630 26.34 12.27 -18.93
CA ASP A 630 25.29 12.50 -19.92
C ASP A 630 25.30 11.40 -20.98
N LYS A 631 24.12 10.83 -21.29
CA LYS A 631 23.97 9.66 -22.18
C LYS A 631 24.74 8.40 -21.79
N THR A 632 25.33 8.36 -20.61
CA THR A 632 26.08 7.19 -20.11
C THR A 632 25.46 6.71 -18.81
N LEU A 633 25.57 7.47 -17.71
CA LEU A 633 24.85 7.18 -16.47
C LEU A 633 23.37 7.56 -16.56
N ILE A 634 23.04 8.62 -17.32
CA ILE A 634 21.66 9.12 -17.46
C ILE A 634 21.19 9.13 -18.92
N SER A 635 19.89 8.96 -19.15
CA SER A 635 19.28 8.86 -20.48
C SER A 635 19.10 10.18 -21.24
N GLY A 636 19.66 11.28 -20.72
CA GLY A 636 19.51 12.62 -21.26
C GLY A 636 20.73 13.49 -21.04
N PHE A 637 20.57 14.80 -21.27
CA PHE A 637 21.59 15.81 -21.01
C PHE A 637 21.22 16.59 -19.75
N SER A 638 22.01 16.43 -18.70
CA SER A 638 21.82 17.07 -17.39
C SER A 638 21.78 18.60 -17.48
N ALA A 639 22.61 19.18 -18.34
CA ALA A 639 22.66 20.63 -18.58
C ALA A 639 21.33 21.19 -19.14
N LYS A 640 20.62 20.41 -19.96
CA LYS A 640 19.33 20.84 -20.54
C LYS A 640 18.26 20.97 -19.47
N GLU A 641 18.12 19.96 -18.61
CA GLU A 641 17.14 19.97 -17.53
C GLU A 641 17.48 21.07 -16.51
N PHE A 642 18.76 21.24 -16.18
CA PHE A 642 19.22 22.31 -15.31
C PHE A 642 18.86 23.70 -15.85
N PHE A 643 19.11 23.94 -17.15
CA PHE A 643 18.74 25.19 -17.82
C PHE A 643 17.22 25.42 -17.83
N ALA A 644 16.43 24.40 -18.18
CA ALA A 644 14.98 24.50 -18.22
C ALA A 644 14.42 24.88 -16.83
N THR A 645 14.86 24.22 -15.77
CA THR A 645 14.45 24.54 -14.39
C THR A 645 14.88 25.96 -14.00
N ARG A 646 16.12 26.36 -14.31
CA ARG A 646 16.63 27.71 -14.03
C ARG A 646 15.81 28.79 -14.75
N LEU A 647 15.45 28.59 -16.02
CA LEU A 647 14.61 29.51 -16.77
C LEU A 647 13.20 29.62 -16.18
N THR A 648 12.57 28.48 -15.87
CA THR A 648 11.21 28.45 -15.27
C THR A 648 11.17 28.99 -13.84
N SER A 649 12.31 29.08 -13.15
CA SER A 649 12.38 29.63 -11.79
C SER A 649 12.13 31.15 -11.73
N GLY A 650 12.23 31.86 -12.86
CA GLY A 650 12.09 33.32 -12.93
C GLY A 650 13.26 34.10 -12.31
N LYS A 651 14.34 33.42 -11.90
CA LYS A 651 15.50 34.01 -11.19
C LYS A 651 16.73 34.26 -12.09
N MET A 652 16.59 34.12 -13.40
CA MET A 652 17.69 34.42 -14.33
C MET A 652 17.91 35.92 -14.47
N THR A 653 19.18 36.35 -14.46
CA THR A 653 19.50 37.75 -14.73
C THR A 653 19.43 38.05 -16.23
N PRO A 654 19.21 39.31 -16.66
CA PRO A 654 19.24 39.68 -18.08
C PRO A 654 20.57 39.33 -18.79
N LYS A 655 21.69 39.39 -18.06
CA LYS A 655 23.02 38.98 -18.56
C LYS A 655 23.10 37.46 -18.76
N GLU A 656 22.52 36.69 -17.85
CA GLU A 656 22.42 35.23 -17.94
C GLU A 656 21.60 34.82 -19.16
N ILE A 657 20.43 35.46 -19.39
CA ILE A 657 19.58 35.20 -20.55
C ILE A 657 20.31 35.52 -21.87
N LEU A 658 20.97 36.68 -21.94
CA LEU A 658 21.71 37.10 -23.12
C LEU A 658 22.88 36.15 -23.44
N ALA A 659 23.64 35.73 -22.42
CA ALA A 659 24.73 34.77 -22.59
C ALA A 659 24.22 33.41 -23.11
N GLN A 660 23.08 32.95 -22.62
CA GLN A 660 22.48 31.68 -23.05
C GLN A 660 21.95 31.74 -24.49
N LEU A 661 21.28 32.83 -24.88
CA LEU A 661 20.87 33.06 -26.27
C LEU A 661 22.07 33.12 -27.22
N SER A 662 23.16 33.75 -26.78
CA SER A 662 24.42 33.82 -27.52
C SER A 662 25.03 32.43 -27.71
N GLY A 663 25.01 31.58 -26.69
CA GLY A 663 25.46 30.19 -26.75
C GLY A 663 24.66 29.35 -27.74
N VAL A 664 23.32 29.44 -27.72
CA VAL A 664 22.45 28.74 -28.68
C VAL A 664 22.75 29.16 -30.13
N LEU A 665 23.02 30.46 -30.36
CA LEU A 665 23.36 30.99 -31.68
C LEU A 665 24.73 30.49 -32.19
N VAL A 666 25.71 30.34 -31.29
CA VAL A 666 27.04 29.78 -31.60
C VAL A 666 26.93 28.28 -31.92
N TYR A 667 26.10 27.54 -31.17
CA TYR A 667 25.85 26.12 -31.42
C TYR A 667 25.14 25.87 -32.77
N ALA A 668 24.14 26.70 -33.11
CA ALA A 668 23.41 26.63 -34.38
C ALA A 668 24.31 26.89 -35.61
N LYS A 669 25.46 27.56 -35.44
CA LYS A 669 26.47 27.79 -36.49
C LYS A 669 27.44 26.62 -36.71
N GLY A 670 27.23 25.47 -36.08
CA GLY A 670 27.90 24.21 -36.44
C GLY A 670 29.32 24.00 -35.90
N LYS A 671 29.89 24.94 -35.14
CA LYS A 671 31.13 24.70 -34.38
C LYS A 671 30.78 23.90 -33.12
N LYS A 672 31.04 22.59 -33.11
CA LYS A 672 30.91 21.69 -31.95
C LYS A 672 32.00 21.94 -30.89
N ASP A 673 32.15 23.18 -30.47
CA ASP A 673 33.09 23.59 -29.42
C ASP A 673 32.33 23.72 -28.08
N PHE A 674 32.27 22.61 -27.34
CA PHE A 674 31.60 22.55 -26.04
C PHE A 674 32.34 23.36 -24.96
N ALA A 675 33.66 23.51 -25.07
CA ALA A 675 34.44 24.35 -24.16
C ALA A 675 34.10 25.84 -24.36
N GLY A 676 33.96 26.28 -25.62
CA GLY A 676 33.50 27.62 -25.95
C GLY A 676 32.08 27.93 -25.44
N LEU A 677 31.18 26.95 -25.47
CA LEU A 677 29.82 27.08 -24.92
C LEU A 677 29.83 27.19 -23.40
N ALA A 678 30.59 26.34 -22.71
CA ALA A 678 30.73 26.39 -21.27
C ALA A 678 31.29 27.75 -20.82
N ALA A 679 32.31 28.28 -21.51
CA ALA A 679 32.92 29.56 -21.20
C ALA A 679 31.95 30.75 -21.41
N ILE A 680 31.09 30.70 -22.42
CA ILE A 680 30.03 31.71 -22.64
C ILE A 680 28.99 31.64 -21.51
N SER A 681 28.57 30.42 -21.13
CA SER A 681 27.64 30.23 -20.02
C SER A 681 28.22 30.69 -18.68
N ALA A 682 29.51 30.43 -18.41
CA ALA A 682 30.20 30.88 -17.20
C ALA A 682 30.20 32.41 -17.10
N LYS A 683 30.49 33.13 -18.18
CA LYS A 683 30.43 34.61 -18.20
C LYS A 683 29.05 35.16 -17.85
N GLY A 684 27.98 34.44 -18.21
CA GLY A 684 26.60 34.83 -17.94
C GLY A 684 26.22 34.79 -16.45
N VAL A 685 26.93 34.01 -15.64
CA VAL A 685 26.63 33.81 -14.21
C VAL A 685 27.53 34.62 -13.28
N LYS A 686 28.41 35.47 -13.83
CA LYS A 686 29.31 36.34 -13.04
C LYS A 686 28.53 37.17 -12.02
N GLY A 687 28.95 37.11 -10.75
CA GLY A 687 28.35 37.84 -9.64
C GLY A 687 27.16 37.13 -8.97
N ILE A 688 26.82 35.91 -9.38
CA ILE A 688 25.78 35.10 -8.73
C ILE A 688 26.41 34.24 -7.63
N LYS A 689 25.75 34.15 -6.46
CA LYS A 689 26.16 33.27 -5.37
C LYS A 689 26.01 31.79 -5.74
N GLU A 690 27.00 30.98 -5.38
CA GLU A 690 27.02 29.53 -5.64
C GLU A 690 25.81 28.79 -5.05
N GLU A 691 25.36 29.18 -3.85
CA GLU A 691 24.26 28.53 -3.14
C GLU A 691 22.97 28.41 -3.99
N ALA A 692 22.73 29.38 -4.88
CA ALA A 692 21.60 29.35 -5.80
C ALA A 692 21.68 28.19 -6.81
N PHE A 693 22.89 27.84 -7.25
CA PHE A 693 23.14 26.73 -8.18
C PHE A 693 23.11 25.38 -7.47
N ILE A 694 23.59 25.31 -6.22
CA ILE A 694 23.46 24.11 -5.38
C ILE A 694 21.98 23.75 -5.19
N LYS A 695 21.15 24.72 -4.77
CA LYS A 695 19.70 24.49 -4.56
C LYS A 695 18.98 24.04 -5.82
N ILE A 696 19.31 24.64 -6.96
CA ILE A 696 18.72 24.24 -8.25
C ILE A 696 19.21 22.86 -8.68
N GLY A 697 20.48 22.52 -8.44
CA GLY A 697 21.02 21.18 -8.70
C GLY A 697 20.24 20.09 -7.97
N GLU A 698 19.96 20.31 -6.69
CA GLU A 698 19.13 19.38 -5.88
C GLU A 698 17.69 19.29 -6.43
N GLU A 699 17.08 20.42 -6.78
CA GLU A 699 15.73 20.45 -7.34
C GLU A 699 15.64 19.70 -8.68
N VAL A 700 16.60 19.94 -9.57
CA VAL A 700 16.71 19.30 -10.89
C VAL A 700 16.94 17.80 -10.72
N TYR A 701 17.78 17.39 -9.77
CA TYR A 701 17.99 15.98 -9.46
C TYR A 701 16.70 15.30 -8.97
N MET A 702 16.00 15.90 -8.00
CA MET A 702 14.78 15.33 -7.42
C MET A 702 13.63 15.25 -8.42
N LYS A 703 13.48 16.26 -9.29
CA LYS A 703 12.38 16.33 -10.26
C LYS A 703 12.64 15.57 -11.55
N HIS A 704 13.89 15.53 -12.02
CA HIS A 704 14.23 15.09 -13.37
C HIS A 704 15.32 14.02 -13.39
N LEU A 705 16.51 14.27 -12.80
CA LEU A 705 17.68 13.41 -13.05
C LEU A 705 17.67 12.07 -12.31
N SER A 706 17.05 11.98 -11.12
CA SER A 706 17.00 10.73 -10.35
C SER A 706 16.33 9.57 -11.11
N ASN A 707 15.30 9.89 -11.91
CA ASN A 707 14.56 8.92 -12.72
C ASN A 707 15.19 8.67 -14.09
N SER A 708 16.17 9.47 -14.52
CA SER A 708 16.84 9.31 -15.81
C SER A 708 18.10 8.44 -15.74
N ILE A 709 18.56 8.10 -14.53
CA ILE A 709 19.69 7.17 -14.34
C ILE A 709 19.31 5.79 -14.88
N TYR A 710 20.15 5.25 -15.78
CA TYR A 710 19.91 3.93 -16.36
C TYR A 710 19.95 2.84 -15.27
N PRO A 711 18.97 1.92 -15.23
CA PRO A 711 19.02 0.78 -14.32
C PRO A 711 20.31 -0.03 -14.45
N GLU A 712 20.81 -0.20 -15.67
CA GLU A 712 22.06 -0.89 -15.99
C GLU A 712 23.28 -0.17 -15.43
N SER A 713 23.27 1.17 -15.45
CA SER A 713 24.34 1.98 -14.88
C SER A 713 24.46 1.82 -13.37
N ARG A 714 23.32 1.73 -12.65
CA ARG A 714 23.33 1.44 -11.21
C ARG A 714 23.96 0.08 -10.93
N ALA A 715 23.51 -0.95 -11.66
CA ALA A 715 24.02 -2.30 -11.50
C ALA A 715 25.54 -2.39 -11.78
N LEU A 716 26.03 -1.70 -12.81
CA LEU A 716 27.46 -1.65 -13.14
C LEU A 716 28.27 -0.95 -12.04
N VAL A 717 27.83 0.24 -11.60
CA VAL A 717 28.52 0.98 -10.53
C VAL A 717 28.55 0.15 -9.25
N ASP A 718 27.42 -0.43 -8.84
CA ASP A 718 27.33 -1.28 -7.66
C ASP A 718 28.27 -2.49 -7.77
N ALA A 719 28.35 -3.12 -8.95
CA ALA A 719 29.28 -4.23 -9.19
C ALA A 719 30.74 -3.80 -9.00
N HIS A 720 31.16 -2.68 -9.60
CA HIS A 720 32.53 -2.17 -9.43
C HIS A 720 32.84 -1.78 -7.99
N LEU A 721 31.94 -1.06 -7.31
CA LEU A 721 32.09 -0.72 -5.89
C LEU A 721 32.21 -1.98 -5.01
N SER A 722 31.43 -3.02 -5.31
CA SER A 722 31.45 -4.29 -4.57
C SER A 722 32.75 -5.10 -4.74
N MET A 723 33.41 -4.94 -5.89
CA MET A 723 34.72 -5.54 -6.17
C MET A 723 35.88 -4.74 -5.57
N GLY A 724 35.59 -3.62 -4.89
CA GLY A 724 36.59 -2.74 -4.27
C GLY A 724 37.33 -1.88 -5.29
N HIS A 725 36.79 -1.72 -6.50
CA HIS A 725 37.38 -0.88 -7.54
C HIS A 725 37.31 0.60 -7.17
N THR A 726 38.25 1.40 -7.70
CA THR A 726 38.19 2.86 -7.61
C THR A 726 37.21 3.38 -8.66
N VAL A 727 36.02 3.81 -8.22
CA VAL A 727 34.96 4.27 -9.13
C VAL A 727 34.91 5.79 -9.18
N ALA A 728 34.88 6.35 -10.38
CA ALA A 728 34.88 7.80 -10.60
C ALA A 728 33.87 8.24 -11.66
N ILE A 729 33.24 9.40 -11.46
CA ILE A 729 32.49 10.10 -12.53
C ILE A 729 33.41 11.12 -13.19
N VAL A 730 33.57 11.03 -14.51
CA VAL A 730 34.37 11.95 -15.33
C VAL A 730 33.47 12.61 -16.39
N SER A 731 33.01 13.82 -16.11
CA SER A 731 31.95 14.48 -16.89
C SER A 731 32.26 15.94 -17.24
N ALA A 732 31.84 16.38 -18.43
CA ALA A 732 31.93 17.78 -18.82
C ALA A 732 30.88 18.68 -18.12
N ALA A 733 29.89 18.08 -17.44
CA ALA A 733 28.89 18.80 -16.66
C ALA A 733 29.54 19.49 -15.44
N THR A 734 28.78 20.37 -14.78
CA THR A 734 29.25 21.10 -13.59
C THR A 734 28.99 20.31 -12.30
N PRO A 735 29.63 20.67 -11.17
CA PRO A 735 29.39 20.01 -9.89
C PRO A 735 27.92 19.96 -9.48
N TYR A 736 27.12 20.94 -9.89
CA TYR A 736 25.71 21.05 -9.49
C TYR A 736 24.80 19.99 -10.12
N GLN A 737 25.18 19.42 -11.27
CA GLN A 737 24.50 18.25 -11.83
C GLN A 737 25.15 16.95 -11.38
N VAL A 738 26.48 16.92 -11.27
CA VAL A 738 27.24 15.69 -11.02
C VAL A 738 27.15 15.25 -9.55
N LYS A 739 27.35 16.15 -8.58
CA LYS A 739 27.37 15.81 -7.15
C LYS A 739 26.08 15.14 -6.65
N PRO A 740 24.86 15.58 -7.05
CA PRO A 740 23.65 14.87 -6.67
C PRO A 740 23.59 13.43 -7.19
N ILE A 741 24.00 13.19 -8.44
CA ILE A 741 24.01 11.85 -9.04
C ILE A 741 25.12 10.98 -8.44
N ALA A 742 26.31 11.53 -8.21
CA ALA A 742 27.41 10.83 -7.57
C ALA A 742 27.03 10.33 -6.17
N ARG A 743 26.39 11.18 -5.35
CA ARG A 743 25.87 10.78 -4.04
C ARG A 743 24.79 9.70 -4.14
N ASP A 744 23.95 9.75 -5.17
CA ASP A 744 22.90 8.74 -5.38
C ASP A 744 23.47 7.36 -5.74
N LEU A 745 24.56 7.35 -6.51
CA LEU A 745 25.27 6.15 -6.96
C LEU A 745 26.38 5.68 -5.99
N GLY A 746 26.65 6.40 -4.90
CA GLY A 746 27.71 6.07 -3.96
C GLY A 746 29.12 6.24 -4.53
N ILE A 747 29.31 7.14 -5.49
CA ILE A 747 30.61 7.42 -6.12
C ILE A 747 31.26 8.61 -5.43
N ASP A 748 32.42 8.40 -4.82
CA ASP A 748 33.14 9.43 -4.07
C ASP A 748 34.08 10.27 -4.96
N HIS A 749 34.61 9.69 -6.04
CA HIS A 749 35.53 10.38 -6.94
C HIS A 749 34.76 11.08 -8.06
N ILE A 750 34.87 12.42 -8.10
CA ILE A 750 34.14 13.26 -9.06
C ILE A 750 35.14 14.18 -9.76
N MET A 751 35.22 14.04 -11.08
CA MET A 751 36.00 14.90 -11.95
C MET A 751 35.06 15.58 -12.93
N CYS A 752 34.85 16.88 -12.75
CA CYS A 752 33.89 17.63 -13.54
C CYS A 752 34.37 19.04 -13.87
N THR A 753 33.68 19.74 -14.76
CA THR A 753 34.06 21.10 -15.16
C THR A 753 33.69 22.08 -14.05
N GLU A 754 34.69 22.63 -13.37
CA GLU A 754 34.48 23.59 -12.28
C GLU A 754 34.41 25.03 -12.81
N MET A 755 33.52 25.83 -12.23
CA MET A 755 33.47 27.27 -12.47
C MET A 755 34.27 27.97 -11.38
N GLU A 756 35.04 28.98 -11.75
CA GLU A 756 35.89 29.72 -10.81
C GLU A 756 35.01 30.57 -9.86
N LEU A 757 35.36 30.51 -8.57
CA LEU A 757 34.66 31.16 -7.47
C LEU A 757 35.60 32.09 -6.71
N GLU A 758 35.09 33.24 -6.32
CA GLU A 758 35.73 34.20 -5.41
C GLU A 758 34.66 34.64 -4.40
N ASP A 759 34.92 34.46 -3.10
CA ASP A 759 33.97 34.73 -2.01
C ASP A 759 32.55 34.15 -2.26
N ASP A 760 32.48 32.83 -2.53
CA ASP A 760 31.25 32.08 -2.84
C ASP A 760 30.44 32.62 -4.04
N THR A 761 31.09 33.40 -4.92
CA THR A 761 30.46 34.09 -6.04
C THR A 761 31.19 33.73 -7.34
N PHE A 762 30.43 33.45 -8.41
CA PHE A 762 31.03 33.12 -9.70
C PHE A 762 31.82 34.30 -10.29
N THR A 763 33.07 34.07 -10.65
CA THR A 763 33.93 35.08 -11.30
C THR A 763 33.58 35.26 -12.78
N GLY A 764 32.93 34.25 -13.37
CA GLY A 764 32.57 34.17 -14.78
C GLY A 764 33.56 33.40 -15.65
N ASN A 765 34.59 32.78 -15.04
CA ASN A 765 35.56 31.92 -15.71
C ASN A 765 35.34 30.44 -15.35
N ILE A 766 36.01 29.55 -16.08
CA ILE A 766 36.09 28.11 -15.83
C ILE A 766 37.49 27.80 -15.31
N VAL A 767 37.61 26.83 -14.41
CA VAL A 767 38.91 26.31 -13.97
C VAL A 767 39.50 25.42 -15.07
N ASP A 768 40.65 25.81 -15.61
CA ASP A 768 41.34 25.06 -16.67
C ASP A 768 42.20 23.91 -16.11
N PRO A 769 42.27 22.75 -16.79
CA PRO A 769 41.53 22.41 -18.01
C PRO A 769 40.09 21.93 -17.71
N PRO A 770 39.09 22.29 -18.54
CA PRO A 770 37.74 21.75 -18.40
C PRO A 770 37.73 20.24 -18.61
N CYS A 771 36.78 19.54 -17.98
CA CYS A 771 36.67 18.08 -18.04
C CYS A 771 36.04 17.61 -19.38
N TRP A 772 36.70 17.96 -20.49
CA TRP A 772 36.27 17.68 -21.86
C TRP A 772 37.48 17.38 -22.76
N GLY A 773 37.31 16.50 -23.75
CA GLY A 773 38.40 16.09 -24.65
C GLY A 773 39.60 15.54 -23.88
N GLU A 774 40.80 16.07 -24.14
CA GLU A 774 42.03 15.72 -23.39
C GLU A 774 41.93 16.03 -21.89
N GLY A 775 41.11 17.01 -21.49
CA GLY A 775 40.89 17.32 -20.07
C GLY A 775 40.24 16.18 -19.30
N LYS A 776 39.38 15.36 -19.95
CA LYS A 776 38.87 14.12 -19.34
C LYS A 776 39.97 13.10 -19.10
N ALA A 777 40.88 12.95 -20.06
CA ALA A 777 42.00 12.01 -19.95
C ALA A 777 42.95 12.43 -18.82
N LYS A 778 43.26 13.73 -18.69
CA LYS A 778 44.09 14.27 -17.61
C LYS A 778 43.43 14.16 -16.23
N ALA A 779 42.10 14.28 -16.17
CA ALA A 779 41.38 14.16 -14.91
C ALA A 779 41.21 12.70 -14.44
N GLY A 780 41.28 11.73 -15.35
CA GLY A 780 41.17 10.29 -15.04
C GLY A 780 42.48 9.60 -14.66
N VAL A 781 43.63 10.28 -14.81
CA VAL A 781 44.97 9.84 -14.37
C VAL A 781 45.27 10.47 -13.02
#